data_AF-A0A8B9SGK3-F1
#
_entry.id   AF-A0A8B9SGK3-F1
#
_cell.length_a   1.000
_cell.length_b   1.000
_cell.length_c   1.000
_cell.angle_alpha   90.00
_cell.angle_beta   90.00
_cell.angle_gamma   90.00
#
_symmetry.space_group_name_H-M   'P 1'
#
loop_
_entity.id
_entity.type
_entity.pdbx_description
1 polymer ?
#
loop_
_entity_poly.entity_id
_entity_poly.type
_entity_poly.pdbx_seq_one_letter_code
_entity_poly.pdbx_strand_id
1 'polypeptide(L)'
;MGIKGLQGFVTRVCPDACRTVDLKEVAEKHRIDHPDIPPVIVVDAMSCVRHWYTPESWVCGGQWREYLANLEAFIKAFTAAGITLVFYFDGVVEEKKRDEWIKRRWQNYKEIAALFQFVKTHRKQPGRGMFVLPSALPTFTRYALKSLGQKTVCTLKEADFEVAAYGLQHNCIGILGQDSDYLIYNTSPYFSIEKLCLDKLVTVMYCREALCRALGLSLTHLPLFACLLGNDVVPESLLEGFWSKCLATCPPRNKSYNRRTNVLLAVANYISRVPCSYSSLKHLEEMLPLGSDKTLLLRGMESYLLPGQHSPWIPPTAEHLKTFSAVEETAMCQDKEIFQLAKEQHIQSENYVVFNILCNGVIECSNSLEDDRDTEIPGQALIFRPVRQHVYSVLLEPGKGGACPSVKEWFVYFGNPLQQPEVIQPVQPPLPGGTPNLKTLWFAKGPEVEKQRYSTFLACFHLQDLMEELQALEAPVAGFCCLLAYLMLQVHSLSLEDLNAFVALVLCLRGKSASQLERLQLMEVDSRAVHLGAVFIRGLTTLLMANSACGFPFRMDDLMPWKVFDGKLFQEKYQRSHRSCSVEELLEGNESLYTPFQNLKSLICKACMAKKRTIQSRPRGRGFVAGAQQREFNPRFQQAHRSSFVPPYHNQMRGFLWRSPQPQGREHRMGYPDRRRRFHLPPRSPR
;
A
#
# COMPACT_ATOMS: atom_id res chain seq x y z
N MET A 1 5.82 -11.94 -7.59
CA MET A 1 4.35 -12.06 -7.46
C MET A 1 3.88 -13.11 -8.48
N GLY A 2 2.57 -13.31 -8.67
CA GLY A 2 2.02 -14.31 -9.59
C GLY A 2 2.13 -15.78 -9.17
N ILE A 3 2.18 -16.67 -10.16
CA ILE A 3 2.25 -18.14 -9.96
C ILE A 3 3.44 -18.55 -9.08
N LYS A 4 3.11 -19.03 -7.88
CA LYS A 4 4.10 -19.39 -6.86
C LYS A 4 5.10 -20.43 -7.36
N GLY A 5 6.38 -20.06 -7.31
CA GLY A 5 7.50 -20.91 -7.68
C GLY A 5 7.85 -20.93 -9.17
N LEU A 6 7.03 -20.34 -10.05
CA LEU A 6 7.26 -20.36 -11.49
C LEU A 6 8.53 -19.60 -11.88
N GLN A 7 8.72 -18.36 -11.42
CA GLN A 7 9.94 -17.62 -11.76
C GLN A 7 11.22 -18.32 -11.24
N GLY A 8 11.15 -18.89 -10.04
CA GLY A 8 12.26 -19.66 -9.47
C GLY A 8 12.54 -20.95 -10.25
N PHE A 9 11.52 -21.55 -10.85
CA PHE A 9 11.67 -22.66 -11.78
C PHE A 9 12.35 -22.21 -13.08
N VAL A 10 11.85 -21.15 -13.72
CA VAL A 10 12.42 -20.61 -14.95
C VAL A 10 13.90 -20.29 -14.78
N THR A 11 14.25 -19.58 -13.69
CA THR A 11 15.62 -19.14 -13.44
C THR A 11 16.60 -20.29 -13.14
N ARG A 12 16.13 -21.39 -12.53
CA ARG A 12 17.02 -22.50 -12.09
C ARG A 12 17.02 -23.71 -13.01
N VAL A 13 15.91 -23.96 -13.70
CA VAL A 13 15.67 -25.20 -14.46
C VAL A 13 15.59 -24.93 -15.96
N CYS A 14 15.27 -23.70 -16.38
CA CYS A 14 15.12 -23.33 -17.78
C CYS A 14 16.05 -22.15 -18.14
N PRO A 15 17.38 -22.31 -18.09
CA PRO A 15 18.30 -21.20 -18.35
C PRO A 15 18.08 -20.56 -19.73
N ASP A 16 17.71 -21.34 -20.75
CA ASP A 16 17.39 -20.84 -22.10
C ASP A 16 16.16 -19.90 -22.15
N ALA A 17 15.33 -19.94 -21.11
CA ALA A 17 14.20 -19.04 -20.94
C ALA A 17 14.61 -17.71 -20.29
N CYS A 18 15.83 -17.57 -19.80
CA CYS A 18 16.38 -16.33 -19.28
C CYS A 18 17.39 -15.76 -20.28
N ARG A 19 16.95 -14.82 -21.11
CA ARG A 19 17.81 -14.18 -22.12
C ARG A 19 18.26 -12.82 -21.64
N THR A 20 19.56 -12.57 -21.62
CA THR A 20 20.08 -11.23 -21.38
C THR A 20 19.79 -10.36 -22.60
N VAL A 21 19.22 -9.17 -22.40
CA VAL A 21 18.83 -8.24 -23.45
C VAL A 21 19.33 -6.84 -23.13
N ASP A 22 19.86 -6.15 -24.15
CA ASP A 22 20.12 -4.71 -24.11
C ASP A 22 18.86 -3.98 -24.59
N LEU A 23 18.24 -3.20 -23.70
CA LEU A 23 17.00 -2.50 -24.02
C LEU A 23 17.19 -1.39 -25.06
N LYS A 24 18.41 -0.87 -25.24
CA LYS A 24 18.74 0.09 -26.29
C LYS A 24 18.66 -0.58 -27.67
N GLU A 25 19.20 -1.78 -27.80
CA GLU A 25 19.12 -2.58 -29.03
C GLU A 25 17.68 -2.98 -29.33
N VAL A 26 16.91 -3.37 -28.31
CA VAL A 26 15.48 -3.67 -28.46
C VAL A 26 14.71 -2.45 -28.97
N ALA A 27 14.98 -1.28 -28.40
CA ALA A 27 14.33 -0.03 -28.81
C ALA A 27 14.73 0.38 -30.24
N GLU A 28 16.00 0.23 -30.61
CA GLU A 28 16.48 0.55 -31.96
C GLU A 28 15.85 -0.38 -33.01
N LYS A 29 15.83 -1.68 -32.74
CA LYS A 29 15.16 -2.64 -33.60
C LYS A 29 13.68 -2.29 -33.80
N HIS A 30 12.98 -1.92 -32.73
CA HIS A 30 11.58 -1.51 -32.84
C HIS A 30 11.39 -0.26 -33.70
N ARG A 31 12.29 0.74 -33.61
CA ARG A 31 12.25 1.93 -34.48
C ARG A 31 12.43 1.58 -35.96
N ILE A 32 13.27 0.58 -36.25
CA ILE A 32 13.47 0.09 -37.63
C ILE A 32 12.22 -0.65 -38.12
N ASP A 33 11.68 -1.56 -37.32
CA ASP A 33 10.54 -2.41 -37.69
C ASP A 33 9.21 -1.61 -37.73
N HIS A 34 9.09 -0.55 -36.91
CA HIS A 34 7.89 0.25 -36.70
C HIS A 34 8.20 1.76 -36.57
N PRO A 35 8.57 2.46 -37.65
CA PRO A 35 9.05 3.85 -37.58
C PRO A 35 8.04 4.86 -37.02
N ASP A 36 6.74 4.59 -37.16
CA ASP A 36 5.65 5.46 -36.69
C ASP A 36 5.24 5.21 -35.24
N ILE A 37 5.77 4.15 -34.60
CA ILE A 37 5.40 3.74 -33.24
C ILE A 37 6.60 3.94 -32.32
N PRO A 38 6.50 4.81 -31.30
CA PRO A 38 7.60 5.00 -30.37
C PRO A 38 7.81 3.73 -29.51
N PRO A 39 9.07 3.39 -29.16
CA PRO A 39 9.33 2.26 -28.29
C PRO A 39 8.83 2.56 -26.86
N VAL A 40 7.77 1.86 -26.46
CA VAL A 40 7.14 1.99 -25.14
C VAL A 40 7.39 0.74 -24.30
N ILE A 41 7.82 0.92 -23.05
CA ILE A 41 7.79 -0.12 -22.01
C ILE A 41 6.68 0.24 -21.02
N VAL A 42 5.74 -0.67 -20.84
CA VAL A 42 4.76 -0.57 -19.75
C VAL A 42 5.36 -1.18 -18.48
N VAL A 43 5.16 -0.51 -17.35
CA VAL A 43 5.81 -0.84 -16.09
C VAL A 43 4.75 -1.22 -15.07
N ASP A 44 4.85 -2.44 -14.54
CA ASP A 44 4.14 -2.83 -13.33
C ASP A 44 4.83 -2.18 -12.13
N ALA A 45 4.32 -1.02 -11.73
CA ALA A 45 4.98 -0.20 -10.73
C ALA A 45 4.96 -0.85 -9.35
N MET A 46 3.87 -1.54 -8.98
CA MET A 46 3.76 -2.21 -7.68
C MET A 46 4.81 -3.30 -7.52
N SER A 47 5.15 -4.01 -8.61
CA SER A 47 6.25 -4.97 -8.60
C SER A 47 7.65 -4.34 -8.56
N CYS A 48 7.79 -3.08 -9.00
CA CYS A 48 9.06 -2.37 -9.11
C CYS A 48 9.42 -1.50 -7.89
N VAL A 49 8.43 -1.01 -7.11
CA VAL A 49 8.65 -0.02 -6.02
C VAL A 49 9.74 -0.45 -5.03
N ARG A 50 9.81 -1.75 -4.70
CA ARG A 50 10.84 -2.31 -3.81
C ARG A 50 12.26 -2.16 -4.37
N HIS A 51 12.42 -2.20 -5.69
CA HIS A 51 13.70 -2.10 -6.38
C HIS A 51 14.13 -0.64 -6.59
N TRP A 52 13.17 0.27 -6.78
CA TRP A 52 13.47 1.71 -6.87
C TRP A 52 13.90 2.32 -5.55
N TYR A 53 13.43 1.80 -4.41
CA TYR A 53 13.82 2.31 -3.11
C TYR A 53 15.21 1.80 -2.69
N THR A 54 16.23 2.44 -3.25
CA THR A 54 17.64 2.23 -2.94
C THR A 54 18.18 3.00 -1.72
N PRO A 55 17.53 4.06 -1.16
CA PRO A 55 18.08 4.71 0.03
C PRO A 55 18.30 3.75 1.18
N GLU A 56 19.46 3.85 1.82
CA GLU A 56 19.80 2.96 2.91
C GLU A 56 18.90 3.23 4.11
N SER A 57 18.71 4.48 4.53
CA SER A 57 17.96 4.82 5.76
C SER A 57 16.42 4.74 5.64
N TRP A 58 15.90 3.59 5.22
CA TRP A 58 14.47 3.34 4.99
C TRP A 58 13.60 3.32 6.25
N VAL A 59 14.13 2.90 7.41
CA VAL A 59 13.30 2.73 8.62
C VAL A 59 12.86 4.06 9.21
N CYS A 60 13.55 5.16 8.91
CA CYS A 60 13.34 6.46 9.52
C CYS A 60 12.11 7.23 8.98
N GLY A 61 11.17 6.56 8.29
CA GLY A 61 10.02 7.20 7.64
C GLY A 61 10.27 7.62 6.17
N GLY A 62 11.36 7.16 5.57
CA GLY A 62 11.71 7.40 4.17
C GLY A 62 12.66 8.58 3.93
N GLN A 63 13.50 8.47 2.90
CA GLN A 63 14.43 9.51 2.40
C GLN A 63 13.89 10.06 1.08
N TRP A 64 12.94 11.00 1.15
CA TRP A 64 12.07 11.31 0.03
C TRP A 64 12.74 12.11 -1.09
N ARG A 65 13.67 13.03 -0.77
CA ARG A 65 14.44 13.77 -1.79
C ARG A 65 15.45 12.87 -2.50
N GLU A 66 16.11 12.00 -1.75
CA GLU A 66 17.01 10.98 -2.30
C GLU A 66 16.23 10.02 -3.21
N TYR A 67 15.07 9.54 -2.76
CA TYR A 67 14.22 8.68 -3.56
C TYR A 67 13.73 9.34 -4.86
N LEU A 68 13.31 10.62 -4.80
CA LEU A 68 12.91 11.38 -5.98
C LEU A 68 14.06 11.51 -7.00
N ALA A 69 15.27 11.80 -6.53
CA ALA A 69 16.46 11.86 -7.40
C ALA A 69 16.76 10.49 -8.04
N ASN A 70 16.59 9.39 -7.31
CA ASN A 70 16.80 8.04 -7.84
C ASN A 70 15.76 7.68 -8.91
N LEU A 71 14.49 8.08 -8.74
CA LEU A 71 13.47 7.93 -9.77
C LEU A 71 13.76 8.78 -11.01
N GLU A 72 14.23 10.01 -10.83
CA GLU A 72 14.62 10.88 -11.94
C GLU A 72 15.78 10.29 -12.74
N ALA A 73 16.81 9.77 -12.07
CA ALA A 73 17.92 9.08 -12.71
C ALA A 73 17.46 7.82 -13.48
N PHE A 74 16.56 7.04 -12.88
CA PHE A 74 15.94 5.89 -13.53
C PHE A 74 15.22 6.28 -14.83
N ILE A 75 14.34 7.27 -14.78
CA ILE A 75 13.61 7.76 -15.97
C ILE A 75 14.58 8.27 -17.04
N LYS A 76 15.55 9.11 -16.65
CA LYS A 76 16.53 9.70 -17.56
C LYS A 76 17.31 8.64 -18.35
N ALA A 77 17.66 7.51 -17.72
CA ALA A 77 18.34 6.42 -18.41
C ALA A 77 17.51 5.89 -19.59
N PHE A 78 16.23 5.57 -19.37
CA PHE A 78 15.33 5.08 -20.43
C PHE A 78 15.04 6.15 -21.48
N THR A 79 14.80 7.39 -21.07
CA THR A 79 14.55 8.50 -22.00
C THR A 79 15.76 8.75 -22.91
N ALA A 80 16.99 8.65 -22.39
CA ALA A 80 18.21 8.78 -23.18
C ALA A 80 18.37 7.65 -24.23
N ALA A 81 17.74 6.49 -24.01
CA ALA A 81 17.65 5.41 -25.00
C ALA A 81 16.47 5.57 -25.99
N GLY A 82 15.72 6.66 -25.88
CA GLY A 82 14.51 6.92 -26.65
C GLY A 82 13.32 6.08 -26.23
N ILE A 83 13.35 5.45 -25.05
CA ILE A 83 12.28 4.58 -24.54
C ILE A 83 11.31 5.39 -23.69
N THR A 84 10.02 5.29 -24.00
CA THR A 84 8.94 5.88 -23.20
C THR A 84 8.46 4.89 -22.15
N LEU A 85 8.30 5.34 -20.91
CA LEU A 85 7.78 4.53 -19.81
C LEU A 85 6.33 4.91 -19.48
N VAL A 86 5.48 3.89 -19.31
CA VAL A 86 4.09 4.06 -18.84
C VAL A 86 3.89 3.22 -17.59
N PHE A 87 3.58 3.86 -16.46
CA PHE A 87 3.55 3.20 -15.16
C PHE A 87 2.12 2.87 -14.73
N TYR A 88 1.87 1.62 -14.36
CA TYR A 88 0.59 1.16 -13.84
C TYR A 88 0.71 0.82 -12.36
N PHE A 89 -0.25 1.28 -11.57
CA PHE A 89 -0.37 1.00 -10.14
C PHE A 89 -1.73 0.39 -9.83
N ASP A 90 -1.76 -0.52 -8.84
CA ASP A 90 -3.01 -1.04 -8.27
C ASP A 90 -3.94 0.10 -7.86
N GLY A 91 -5.18 0.08 -8.35
CA GLY A 91 -6.22 1.04 -7.97
C GLY A 91 -7.40 0.44 -7.20
N VAL A 92 -7.68 -0.84 -7.39
CA VAL A 92 -8.77 -1.55 -6.69
C VAL A 92 -8.28 -2.87 -6.12
N VAL A 93 -8.78 -3.25 -4.95
CA VAL A 93 -8.59 -4.61 -4.41
C VAL A 93 -9.89 -5.39 -4.61
N GLU A 94 -9.90 -6.31 -5.57
CA GLU A 94 -11.05 -7.16 -5.83
C GLU A 94 -11.42 -8.00 -4.60
N GLU A 95 -12.72 -8.20 -4.37
CA GLU A 95 -13.25 -8.94 -3.22
C GLU A 95 -12.66 -10.36 -3.14
N LYS A 96 -12.45 -11.01 -4.29
CA LYS A 96 -11.90 -12.36 -4.40
C LYS A 96 -10.46 -12.47 -3.89
N LYS A 97 -9.68 -11.40 -3.95
CA LYS A 97 -8.28 -11.37 -3.47
C LYS A 97 -8.15 -10.92 -2.01
N ARG A 98 -9.27 -10.63 -1.33
CA ARG A 98 -9.26 -10.06 0.03
C ARG A 98 -8.57 -10.97 1.05
N ASP A 99 -8.80 -12.28 1.00
CA ASP A 99 -8.20 -13.24 1.94
C ASP A 99 -6.67 -13.32 1.81
N GLU A 100 -6.16 -13.37 0.58
CA GLU A 100 -4.72 -13.35 0.33
C GLU A 100 -4.12 -11.99 0.69
N TRP A 101 -4.85 -10.89 0.45
CA TRP A 101 -4.45 -9.56 0.91
C TRP A 101 -4.30 -9.53 2.44
N ILE A 102 -5.28 -10.05 3.20
CA ILE A 102 -5.26 -10.12 4.68
C ILE A 102 -4.08 -10.96 5.16
N LYS A 103 -3.87 -12.14 4.57
CA LYS A 103 -2.75 -13.04 4.91
C LYS A 103 -1.39 -12.35 4.74
N ARG A 104 -1.20 -11.58 3.65
CA ARG A 104 0.02 -10.77 3.45
C ARG A 104 0.18 -9.69 4.51
N ARG A 105 -0.91 -9.04 4.95
CA ARG A 105 -0.85 -8.03 6.03
C ARG A 105 -0.43 -8.63 7.38
N TRP A 106 -0.88 -9.84 7.69
CA TRP A 106 -0.46 -10.57 8.88
C TRP A 106 1.03 -10.95 8.86
N GLN A 107 1.55 -11.31 7.68
CA GLN A 107 2.98 -11.57 7.52
C GLN A 107 3.81 -10.29 7.73
N ASN A 108 3.40 -9.19 7.09
CA ASN A 108 4.03 -7.88 7.28
C ASN A 108 4.01 -7.43 8.75
N TYR A 109 2.94 -7.73 9.49
CA TYR A 109 2.84 -7.40 10.91
C TYR A 109 3.96 -8.05 11.73
N LYS A 110 4.24 -9.34 11.48
CA LYS A 110 5.34 -10.08 12.14
C LYS A 110 6.71 -9.48 11.81
N GLU A 111 6.92 -9.09 10.55
CA GLU A 111 8.16 -8.47 10.09
C GLU A 111 8.39 -7.10 10.75
N ILE A 112 7.34 -6.28 10.86
CA ILE A 112 7.38 -4.97 11.51
C ILE A 112 7.64 -5.12 13.02
N ALA A 113 6.99 -6.08 13.69
CA ALA A 113 7.25 -6.36 15.11
C ALA A 113 8.71 -6.79 15.36
N ALA A 114 9.26 -7.65 14.50
CA ALA A 114 10.67 -8.05 14.57
C ALA A 114 11.62 -6.87 14.31
N LEU A 115 11.27 -5.99 13.37
CA LEU A 115 12.01 -4.76 13.08
C LEU A 115 12.04 -3.83 14.30
N PHE A 116 10.92 -3.56 14.95
CA PHE A 116 10.90 -2.69 16.14
C PHE A 116 11.68 -3.30 17.30
N GLN A 117 11.61 -4.62 17.49
CA GLN A 117 12.45 -5.31 18.46
C GLN A 117 13.94 -5.11 18.16
N PHE A 118 14.35 -5.21 16.88
CA PHE A 118 15.72 -4.97 16.47
C PHE A 118 16.16 -3.53 16.77
N VAL A 119 15.38 -2.52 16.36
CA VAL A 119 15.69 -1.09 16.56
C VAL A 119 15.81 -0.77 18.05
N LYS A 120 14.90 -1.26 18.89
CA LYS A 120 14.96 -1.08 20.35
C LYS A 120 16.21 -1.69 20.98
N THR A 121 16.64 -2.85 20.47
CA THR A 121 17.78 -3.61 21.02
C THR A 121 19.11 -3.02 20.58
N HIS A 122 19.25 -2.68 19.29
CA HIS A 122 20.53 -2.31 18.69
C HIS A 122 20.70 -0.81 18.44
N ARG A 123 19.62 -0.02 18.55
CA ARG A 123 19.61 1.43 18.27
C ARG A 123 20.15 1.78 16.89
N LYS A 124 20.00 0.87 15.92
CA LYS A 124 20.49 1.00 14.56
C LYS A 124 19.42 0.56 13.58
N GLN A 125 19.56 1.00 12.34
CA GLN A 125 18.72 0.47 11.28
C GLN A 125 19.07 -1.00 10.97
N PRO A 126 18.07 -1.87 10.71
CA PRO A 126 18.31 -3.22 10.22
C PRO A 126 18.92 -3.27 8.81
N GLY A 127 19.62 -4.36 8.50
CA GLY A 127 20.10 -4.63 7.14
C GLY A 127 18.99 -4.97 6.15
N ARG A 128 19.33 -5.07 4.85
CA ARG A 128 18.38 -5.33 3.75
C ARG A 128 17.56 -6.62 3.88
N GLY A 129 18.03 -7.61 4.64
CA GLY A 129 17.28 -8.84 4.92
C GLY A 129 15.99 -8.62 5.71
N MET A 130 15.85 -7.51 6.43
CA MET A 130 14.64 -7.11 7.17
C MET A 130 13.90 -5.93 6.49
N PHE A 131 14.20 -5.66 5.21
CA PHE A 131 13.66 -4.49 4.53
C PHE A 131 12.15 -4.56 4.36
N VAL A 132 11.48 -3.54 4.91
CA VAL A 132 10.07 -3.23 4.74
C VAL A 132 9.97 -1.89 4.00
N LEU A 133 8.98 -1.75 3.12
CA LEU A 133 8.75 -0.48 2.41
C LEU A 133 8.39 0.61 3.42
N PRO A 134 8.94 1.83 3.29
CA PRO A 134 8.44 3.00 4.00
C PRO A 134 6.92 3.15 3.83
N SER A 135 6.26 3.63 4.88
CA SER A 135 4.80 3.83 4.88
C SER A 135 4.37 4.68 3.69
N ALA A 136 3.28 4.28 3.03
CA ALA A 136 2.71 4.96 1.86
C ALA A 136 3.66 5.17 0.66
N LEU A 137 4.80 4.49 0.61
CA LEU A 137 5.75 4.63 -0.50
C LEU A 137 5.10 4.43 -1.88
N PRO A 138 4.27 3.40 -2.15
CA PRO A 138 3.64 3.24 -3.47
C PRO A 138 2.77 4.44 -3.88
N THR A 139 1.99 4.99 -2.93
CA THR A 139 1.16 6.18 -3.15
C THR A 139 2.02 7.37 -3.58
N PHE A 140 3.09 7.67 -2.84
CA PHE A 140 3.95 8.82 -3.15
C PHE A 140 4.87 8.59 -4.35
N THR A 141 5.21 7.33 -4.67
CA THR A 141 5.93 6.98 -5.90
C THR A 141 5.12 7.39 -7.13
N ARG A 142 3.82 7.11 -7.13
CA ARG A 142 2.90 7.51 -8.20
C ARG A 142 2.93 9.02 -8.44
N TYR A 143 2.83 9.82 -7.37
CA TYR A 143 2.91 11.27 -7.48
C TYR A 143 4.30 11.78 -7.89
N ALA A 144 5.37 11.12 -7.45
CA ALA A 144 6.74 11.45 -7.84
C ALA A 144 6.96 11.25 -9.34
N LEU A 145 6.48 10.12 -9.89
CA LEU A 145 6.55 9.87 -11.33
C LEU A 145 5.76 10.92 -12.12
N LYS A 146 4.58 11.31 -11.63
CA LYS A 146 3.77 12.37 -12.25
C LYS A 146 4.46 13.74 -12.20
N SER A 147 5.09 14.10 -11.09
CA SER A 147 5.86 15.35 -10.98
C SER A 147 7.11 15.36 -11.87
N LEU A 148 7.65 14.18 -12.19
CA LEU A 148 8.72 13.96 -13.18
C LEU A 148 8.19 13.81 -14.62
N GLY A 149 6.93 14.18 -14.88
CA GLY A 149 6.34 14.22 -16.21
C GLY A 149 5.99 12.85 -16.81
N GLN A 150 5.98 11.78 -16.02
CA GLN A 150 5.67 10.44 -16.50
C GLN A 150 4.16 10.16 -16.50
N LYS A 151 3.72 9.33 -17.46
CA LYS A 151 2.34 8.83 -17.49
C LYS A 151 2.17 7.75 -16.43
N THR A 152 1.29 8.01 -15.48
CA THR A 152 0.90 7.07 -14.42
C THR A 152 -0.58 6.73 -14.52
N VAL A 153 -0.90 5.44 -14.48
CA VAL A 153 -2.25 4.90 -14.54
C VAL A 153 -2.58 4.18 -13.24
N CYS A 154 -3.74 4.49 -12.65
CA CYS A 154 -4.31 3.71 -11.55
C CYS A 154 -5.35 2.75 -12.11
N THR A 155 -5.20 1.46 -11.83
CA THR A 155 -6.00 0.42 -12.48
C THR A 155 -7.41 0.36 -11.93
N LEU A 156 -8.35 0.10 -12.82
CA LEU A 156 -9.75 -0.13 -12.51
C LEU A 156 -10.08 -1.61 -12.27
N LYS A 157 -9.16 -2.49 -12.66
CA LYS A 157 -9.15 -3.94 -12.44
C LYS A 157 -7.78 -4.36 -11.89
N GLU A 158 -7.53 -5.66 -11.86
CA GLU A 158 -6.20 -6.20 -11.57
C GLU A 158 -5.11 -5.59 -12.46
N ALA A 159 -4.02 -5.15 -11.81
CA ALA A 159 -3.00 -4.37 -12.47
C ALA A 159 -2.18 -5.19 -13.49
N ASP A 160 -1.90 -6.45 -13.18
CA ASP A 160 -1.22 -7.38 -14.09
C ASP A 160 -2.00 -7.57 -15.39
N PHE A 161 -3.32 -7.72 -15.31
CA PHE A 161 -4.20 -7.79 -16.47
C PHE A 161 -4.15 -6.50 -17.30
N GLU A 162 -4.29 -5.33 -16.68
CA GLU A 162 -4.28 -4.06 -17.41
C GLU A 162 -2.90 -3.73 -18.02
N VAL A 163 -1.81 -4.06 -17.33
CA VAL A 163 -0.44 -3.95 -17.86
C VAL A 163 -0.26 -4.86 -19.07
N ALA A 164 -0.68 -6.12 -18.96
CA ALA A 164 -0.60 -7.08 -20.07
C ALA A 164 -1.50 -6.68 -21.25
N ALA A 165 -2.70 -6.16 -20.99
CA ALA A 165 -3.60 -5.67 -22.02
C ALA A 165 -3.02 -4.43 -22.73
N TYR A 166 -2.49 -3.47 -21.98
CA TYR A 166 -1.86 -2.27 -22.52
C TYR A 166 -0.64 -2.61 -23.39
N GLY A 167 0.21 -3.53 -22.90
CA GLY A 167 1.37 -4.02 -23.64
C GLY A 167 0.98 -4.52 -25.04
N LEU A 168 -0.04 -5.39 -25.08
CA LEU A 168 -0.56 -5.96 -26.32
C LEU A 168 -1.21 -4.92 -27.24
N GLN A 169 -2.12 -4.08 -26.72
CA GLN A 169 -2.90 -3.14 -27.52
C GLN A 169 -2.08 -1.99 -28.12
N HIS A 170 -0.98 -1.62 -27.45
CA HIS A 170 -0.11 -0.52 -27.88
C HIS A 170 1.20 -1.00 -28.52
N ASN A 171 1.33 -2.29 -28.82
CA ASN A 171 2.55 -2.87 -29.39
C ASN A 171 3.82 -2.49 -28.59
N CYS A 172 3.74 -2.51 -27.26
CA CYS A 172 4.86 -2.15 -26.40
C CYS A 172 6.04 -3.10 -26.62
N ILE A 173 7.26 -2.58 -26.56
CA ILE A 173 8.49 -3.38 -26.72
C ILE A 173 8.73 -4.33 -25.55
N GLY A 174 8.05 -4.09 -24.42
CA GLY A 174 7.99 -5.02 -23.31
C GLY A 174 7.24 -4.50 -22.09
N ILE A 175 7.14 -5.39 -21.11
CA ILE A 175 6.61 -5.17 -19.77
C ILE A 175 7.79 -5.27 -18.80
N LEU A 176 8.01 -4.23 -17.98
CA LEU A 176 9.01 -4.26 -16.91
C LEU A 176 8.33 -4.54 -15.58
N GLY A 177 8.74 -5.61 -14.89
CA GLY A 177 8.17 -5.98 -13.61
C GLY A 177 8.85 -7.15 -12.91
N GLN A 178 8.21 -7.65 -11.86
CA GLN A 178 8.65 -8.84 -11.12
C GLN A 178 7.48 -9.79 -10.74
N ASP A 179 6.61 -10.01 -11.73
CA ASP A 179 5.46 -10.91 -11.64
C ASP A 179 5.58 -12.04 -12.67
N SER A 180 5.43 -13.30 -12.23
CA SER A 180 5.49 -14.44 -13.15
C SER A 180 4.24 -14.61 -14.01
N ASP A 181 3.16 -13.88 -13.74
CA ASP A 181 1.93 -13.97 -14.54
C ASP A 181 2.13 -13.42 -15.95
N TYR A 182 3.10 -12.53 -16.17
CA TYR A 182 3.51 -12.08 -17.50
C TYR A 182 4.13 -13.18 -18.37
N LEU A 183 4.57 -14.32 -17.79
CA LEU A 183 4.93 -15.51 -18.57
C LEU A 183 3.70 -16.26 -19.10
N ILE A 184 2.55 -16.09 -18.45
CA ILE A 184 1.31 -16.77 -18.78
C ILE A 184 0.54 -15.98 -19.84
N TYR A 185 0.37 -14.67 -19.61
CA TYR A 185 -0.29 -13.77 -20.54
C TYR A 185 0.32 -13.83 -21.94
N ASN A 186 -0.55 -13.84 -22.95
CA ASN A 186 -0.11 -13.70 -24.33
C ASN A 186 0.07 -12.22 -24.71
N THR A 187 1.16 -11.62 -24.24
CA THR A 187 1.41 -10.18 -24.33
C THR A 187 2.85 -9.86 -24.77
N SER A 188 3.25 -8.59 -24.69
CA SER A 188 4.59 -8.08 -24.93
C SER A 188 5.68 -8.82 -24.13
N PRO A 189 6.95 -8.77 -24.57
CA PRO A 189 8.07 -9.39 -23.87
C PRO A 189 8.16 -8.98 -22.39
N TYR A 190 8.46 -9.94 -21.50
CA TYR A 190 8.56 -9.68 -20.06
C TYR A 190 10.02 -9.49 -19.62
N PHE A 191 10.34 -8.32 -19.07
CA PHE A 191 11.64 -7.92 -18.54
C PHE A 191 11.66 -7.86 -17.01
N SER A 192 12.77 -8.33 -16.42
CA SER A 192 12.98 -8.29 -14.97
C SER A 192 13.43 -6.91 -14.49
N ILE A 193 12.75 -6.35 -13.50
CA ILE A 193 13.30 -5.20 -12.75
C ILE A 193 14.41 -5.62 -11.78
N GLU A 194 14.32 -6.82 -11.20
CA GLU A 194 15.32 -7.34 -10.25
C GLU A 194 16.71 -7.50 -10.89
N LYS A 195 16.76 -7.89 -12.17
CA LYS A 195 18.01 -8.10 -12.92
C LYS A 195 18.45 -6.89 -13.76
N LEU A 196 17.73 -5.77 -13.67
CA LEU A 196 18.06 -4.57 -14.45
C LEU A 196 19.35 -3.92 -13.95
N CYS A 197 20.34 -3.82 -14.84
CA CYS A 197 21.51 -2.98 -14.68
C CYS A 197 21.25 -1.65 -15.37
N LEU A 198 20.89 -0.63 -14.59
CA LEU A 198 20.42 0.67 -15.10
C LEU A 198 21.48 1.37 -15.97
N ASP A 199 22.75 1.40 -15.55
CA ASP A 199 23.83 2.10 -16.27
C ASP A 199 24.02 1.56 -17.71
N LYS A 200 23.82 0.26 -17.88
CA LYS A 200 23.92 -0.41 -19.18
C LYS A 200 22.59 -0.47 -19.92
N LEU A 201 21.47 -0.34 -19.20
CA LEU A 201 20.11 -0.72 -19.63
C LEU A 201 20.01 -2.18 -20.11
N VAL A 202 20.72 -3.06 -19.42
CA VAL A 202 20.69 -4.50 -19.68
C VAL A 202 19.87 -5.19 -18.61
N THR A 203 19.00 -6.12 -19.02
CA THR A 203 18.21 -6.93 -18.09
C THR A 203 17.99 -8.35 -18.63
N VAL A 204 17.25 -9.16 -17.89
CA VAL A 204 16.79 -10.49 -18.31
C VAL A 204 15.37 -10.39 -18.86
N MET A 205 15.19 -10.87 -20.09
CA MET A 205 13.91 -11.17 -20.70
C MET A 205 13.54 -12.64 -20.44
N TYR A 206 12.33 -12.88 -19.95
CA TYR A 206 11.82 -14.23 -19.74
C TYR A 206 11.03 -14.72 -20.97
N CYS A 207 11.52 -15.77 -21.63
CA CYS A 207 10.97 -16.29 -22.90
C CYS A 207 9.94 -17.40 -22.65
N ARG A 208 8.71 -17.15 -23.09
CA ARG A 208 7.56 -18.05 -22.94
C ARG A 208 7.70 -19.32 -23.79
N GLU A 209 8.26 -19.18 -24.99
CA GLU A 209 8.49 -20.29 -25.91
C GLU A 209 9.53 -21.27 -25.34
N ALA A 210 10.59 -20.73 -24.72
CA ALA A 210 11.60 -21.55 -24.05
C ALA A 210 11.03 -22.24 -22.81
N LEU A 211 10.18 -21.57 -22.04
CA LEU A 211 9.43 -22.18 -20.94
C LEU A 211 8.55 -23.34 -21.45
N CYS A 212 7.77 -23.11 -22.50
CA CYS A 212 6.93 -24.13 -23.14
C CYS A 212 7.73 -25.34 -23.63
N ARG A 213 8.88 -25.12 -24.30
CA ARG A 213 9.78 -26.21 -24.72
C ARG A 213 10.28 -27.03 -23.54
N ALA A 214 10.70 -26.37 -22.45
CA ALA A 214 11.18 -27.05 -21.26
C ALA A 214 10.07 -27.84 -20.53
N LEU A 215 8.82 -27.35 -20.59
CA LEU A 215 7.66 -28.01 -20.00
C LEU A 215 7.01 -29.06 -20.91
N GLY A 216 7.36 -29.12 -22.20
CA GLY A 216 6.68 -29.95 -23.18
C GLY A 216 5.23 -29.52 -23.44
N LEU A 217 4.97 -28.21 -23.41
CA LEU A 217 3.65 -27.61 -23.58
C LEU A 217 3.61 -26.68 -24.80
N SER A 218 2.43 -26.43 -25.35
CA SER A 218 2.17 -25.33 -26.27
C SER A 218 1.87 -24.04 -25.49
N LEU A 219 1.99 -22.87 -26.15
CA LEU A 219 1.62 -21.58 -25.55
C LEU A 219 0.14 -21.54 -25.13
N THR A 220 -0.74 -22.23 -25.87
CA THR A 220 -2.19 -22.31 -25.56
C THR A 220 -2.49 -23.04 -24.25
N HIS A 221 -1.54 -23.81 -23.71
CA HIS A 221 -1.70 -24.51 -22.44
C HIS A 221 -1.30 -23.68 -21.23
N LEU A 222 -0.61 -22.54 -21.41
CA LEU A 222 -0.07 -21.77 -20.27
C LEU A 222 -1.16 -21.26 -19.31
N PRO A 223 -2.32 -20.74 -19.75
CA PRO A 223 -3.38 -20.35 -18.82
C PRO A 223 -3.91 -21.51 -17.99
N LEU A 224 -4.14 -22.68 -18.60
CA LEU A 224 -4.55 -23.89 -17.87
C LEU A 224 -3.47 -24.33 -16.88
N PHE A 225 -2.21 -24.28 -17.30
CA PHE A 225 -1.06 -24.59 -16.46
C PHE A 225 -0.99 -23.70 -15.22
N ALA A 226 -1.20 -22.39 -15.38
CA ALA A 226 -1.27 -21.44 -14.28
C ALA A 226 -2.40 -21.80 -13.30
N CYS A 227 -3.61 -22.06 -13.80
CA CYS A 227 -4.75 -22.46 -12.96
C CYS A 227 -4.48 -23.75 -12.17
N LEU A 228 -3.91 -24.77 -12.81
CA LEU A 228 -3.63 -26.07 -12.18
C LEU A 228 -2.44 -26.03 -11.20
N LEU A 229 -1.67 -24.95 -11.16
CA LEU A 229 -0.65 -24.69 -10.15
C LEU A 229 -1.14 -23.82 -8.99
N GLY A 230 -2.36 -23.30 -9.12
CA GLY A 230 -2.93 -22.29 -8.24
C GLY A 230 -2.52 -20.89 -8.68
N ASN A 231 -3.53 -20.08 -8.97
CA ASN A 231 -3.41 -18.66 -9.29
C ASN A 231 -4.35 -17.86 -8.37
N ASP A 232 -4.55 -16.57 -8.65
CA ASP A 232 -5.39 -15.73 -7.80
C ASP A 232 -6.90 -16.07 -7.86
N VAL A 233 -7.33 -16.89 -8.82
CA VAL A 233 -8.73 -17.35 -8.94
C VAL A 233 -8.91 -18.76 -8.39
N VAL A 234 -7.98 -19.68 -8.69
CA VAL A 234 -8.00 -21.09 -8.29
C VAL A 234 -7.03 -21.29 -7.12
N PRO A 235 -7.50 -21.51 -5.88
CA PRO A 235 -6.63 -21.62 -4.71
C PRO A 235 -5.74 -22.86 -4.73
N GLU A 236 -4.48 -22.68 -4.30
CA GLU A 236 -3.51 -23.79 -4.11
C GLU A 236 -4.05 -24.91 -3.21
N SER A 237 -4.82 -24.57 -2.18
CA SER A 237 -5.35 -25.54 -1.20
C SER A 237 -6.29 -26.58 -1.82
N LEU A 238 -6.99 -26.24 -2.90
CA LEU A 238 -7.87 -27.18 -3.61
C LEU A 238 -7.08 -28.15 -4.50
N LEU A 239 -5.84 -27.83 -4.84
CA LEU A 239 -5.06 -28.55 -5.84
C LEU A 239 -4.05 -29.54 -5.24
N GLU A 240 -3.88 -29.57 -3.92
CA GLU A 240 -2.90 -30.45 -3.26
C GLU A 240 -3.12 -31.95 -3.57
N GLY A 241 -4.38 -32.38 -3.58
CA GLY A 241 -4.75 -33.74 -3.93
C GLY A 241 -4.46 -34.07 -5.40
N PHE A 242 -4.70 -33.12 -6.30
CA PHE A 242 -4.36 -33.24 -7.71
C PHE A 242 -2.85 -33.31 -7.93
N TRP A 243 -2.07 -32.43 -7.30
CA TRP A 243 -0.61 -32.45 -7.40
C TRP A 243 -0.01 -33.76 -6.92
N SER A 244 -0.57 -34.34 -5.85
CA SER A 244 -0.14 -35.65 -5.33
C SER A 244 -0.37 -36.77 -6.35
N LYS A 245 -1.51 -36.76 -7.06
CA LYS A 245 -1.80 -37.71 -8.16
C LYS A 245 -0.83 -37.52 -9.34
N CYS A 246 -0.56 -36.27 -9.74
CA CYS A 246 0.39 -35.98 -10.81
C CYS A 246 1.80 -36.46 -10.47
N LEU A 247 2.28 -36.20 -9.24
CA LEU A 247 3.58 -36.64 -8.76
C LEU A 247 3.71 -38.17 -8.68
N ALA A 248 2.62 -38.88 -8.38
CA ALA A 248 2.60 -40.34 -8.39
C ALA A 248 2.74 -40.92 -9.81
N THR A 249 2.17 -40.24 -10.80
CA THR A 249 2.21 -40.66 -12.21
C THR A 249 3.49 -40.21 -12.93
N CYS A 250 4.10 -39.12 -12.47
CA CYS A 250 5.34 -38.55 -12.98
C CYS A 250 6.33 -38.32 -11.82
N PRO A 251 7.02 -39.37 -11.35
CA PRO A 251 7.95 -39.25 -10.23
C PRO A 251 9.12 -38.32 -10.56
N PRO A 252 9.74 -37.66 -9.55
CA PRO A 252 10.82 -36.71 -9.76
C PRO A 252 11.99 -37.32 -10.53
N ARG A 253 12.29 -36.75 -11.70
CA ARG A 253 13.45 -37.16 -12.51
C ARG A 253 14.78 -36.76 -11.88
N ASN A 254 14.80 -35.68 -11.08
CA ASN A 254 16.00 -35.17 -10.44
C ASN A 254 15.77 -34.95 -8.94
N LYS A 255 16.55 -35.64 -8.10
CA LYS A 255 16.47 -35.54 -6.63
C LYS A 255 16.94 -34.18 -6.09
N SER A 256 17.65 -33.36 -6.87
CA SER A 256 18.07 -32.02 -6.46
C SER A 256 16.94 -30.98 -6.54
N TYR A 257 15.84 -31.30 -7.25
CA TYR A 257 14.73 -30.38 -7.41
C TYR A 257 13.85 -30.32 -6.17
N ASN A 258 13.51 -29.11 -5.76
CA ASN A 258 12.57 -28.91 -4.67
C ASN A 258 11.16 -29.42 -5.04
N ARG A 259 10.33 -29.68 -4.03
CA ARG A 259 8.97 -30.22 -4.21
C ARG A 259 8.15 -29.41 -5.22
N ARG A 260 8.21 -28.08 -5.16
CA ARG A 260 7.44 -27.20 -6.06
C ARG A 260 7.85 -27.40 -7.52
N THR A 261 9.16 -27.45 -7.81
CA THR A 261 9.69 -27.73 -9.16
C THR A 261 9.17 -29.04 -9.72
N ASN A 262 9.11 -30.10 -8.89
CA ASN A 262 8.57 -31.38 -9.31
C ASN A 262 7.06 -31.31 -9.58
N VAL A 263 6.31 -30.52 -8.81
CA VAL A 263 4.88 -30.25 -9.09
C VAL A 263 4.71 -29.55 -10.44
N LEU A 264 5.49 -28.50 -10.73
CA LEU A 264 5.46 -27.81 -12.04
C LEU A 264 5.65 -28.79 -13.20
N LEU A 265 6.69 -29.64 -13.15
CA LEU A 265 6.97 -30.62 -14.20
C LEU A 265 5.87 -31.70 -14.31
N ALA A 266 5.35 -32.20 -13.18
CA ALA A 266 4.33 -33.24 -13.17
C ALA A 266 2.98 -32.73 -13.71
N VAL A 267 2.60 -31.50 -13.36
CA VAL A 267 1.38 -30.85 -13.89
C VAL A 267 1.53 -30.59 -15.39
N ALA A 268 2.68 -30.10 -15.85
CA ALA A 268 2.94 -29.94 -17.28
C ALA A 268 2.86 -31.27 -18.04
N ASN A 269 3.45 -32.35 -17.49
CA ASN A 269 3.36 -33.68 -18.09
C ASN A 269 1.91 -34.17 -18.18
N TYR A 270 1.08 -33.91 -17.17
CA TYR A 270 -0.34 -34.23 -17.21
C TYR A 270 -1.06 -33.48 -18.33
N ILE A 271 -0.91 -32.15 -18.40
CA ILE A 271 -1.56 -31.31 -19.42
C ILE A 271 -1.15 -31.71 -20.84
N SER A 272 0.12 -32.10 -21.05
CA SER A 272 0.62 -32.51 -22.37
C SER A 272 -0.14 -33.69 -22.99
N ARG A 273 -0.90 -34.46 -22.18
CA ARG A 273 -1.70 -35.61 -22.61
C ARG A 273 -3.19 -35.28 -22.76
N VAL A 274 -3.62 -34.09 -22.36
CA VAL A 274 -5.02 -33.67 -22.41
C VAL A 274 -5.27 -32.97 -23.74
N PRO A 275 -6.32 -33.36 -24.50
CA PRO A 275 -6.70 -32.65 -25.72
C PRO A 275 -7.05 -31.19 -25.42
N CYS A 276 -6.50 -30.25 -26.21
CA CYS A 276 -6.73 -28.82 -26.07
C CYS A 276 -8.14 -28.43 -26.57
N SER A 277 -9.15 -28.64 -25.73
CA SER A 277 -10.56 -28.37 -26.05
C SER A 277 -11.37 -27.95 -24.82
N TYR A 278 -12.45 -27.20 -25.04
CA TYR A 278 -13.40 -26.85 -23.98
C TYR A 278 -14.05 -28.08 -23.32
N SER A 279 -14.31 -29.15 -24.07
CA SER A 279 -14.83 -30.41 -23.50
C SER A 279 -13.87 -31.02 -22.47
N SER A 280 -12.56 -30.96 -22.73
CA SER A 280 -11.53 -31.43 -21.80
C SER A 280 -11.45 -30.53 -20.58
N LEU A 281 -11.64 -29.22 -20.73
CA LEU A 281 -11.70 -28.29 -19.59
C LEU A 281 -12.83 -28.65 -18.63
N LYS A 282 -14.04 -28.88 -19.16
CA LYS A 282 -15.20 -29.31 -18.35
C LYS A 282 -14.93 -30.62 -17.61
N HIS A 283 -14.28 -31.58 -18.27
CA HIS A 283 -13.93 -32.83 -17.62
C HIS A 283 -12.95 -32.62 -16.45
N LEU A 284 -11.99 -31.69 -16.60
CA LEU A 284 -11.09 -31.32 -15.50
C LEU A 284 -11.85 -30.64 -14.36
N GLU A 285 -12.84 -29.79 -14.65
CA GLU A 285 -13.71 -29.18 -13.62
C GLU A 285 -14.48 -30.22 -12.80
N GLU A 286 -14.93 -31.31 -13.44
CA GLU A 286 -15.62 -32.41 -12.77
C GLU A 286 -14.68 -33.28 -11.91
N MET A 287 -13.41 -33.41 -12.34
CA MET A 287 -12.42 -34.23 -11.65
C MET A 287 -11.77 -33.52 -10.45
N LEU A 288 -11.57 -32.21 -10.56
CA LEU A 288 -10.94 -31.41 -9.52
C LEU A 288 -11.90 -31.14 -8.35
N PRO A 289 -11.42 -31.08 -7.10
CA PRO A 289 -12.25 -30.80 -5.94
C PRO A 289 -12.53 -29.28 -5.84
N LEU A 290 -13.16 -28.69 -6.85
CA LEU A 290 -13.46 -27.25 -6.94
C LEU A 290 -14.60 -26.81 -6.02
N GLY A 291 -15.17 -27.72 -5.23
CA GLY A 291 -16.27 -27.44 -4.32
C GLY A 291 -17.58 -27.19 -5.07
N SER A 292 -18.38 -26.24 -4.58
CA SER A 292 -19.68 -25.87 -5.17
C SER A 292 -19.55 -25.00 -6.43
N ASP A 293 -18.45 -24.26 -6.60
CA ASP A 293 -18.21 -23.42 -7.77
C ASP A 293 -17.47 -24.18 -8.87
N LYS A 294 -18.24 -24.87 -9.72
CA LYS A 294 -17.70 -25.60 -10.87
C LYS A 294 -17.16 -24.68 -11.99
N THR A 295 -17.35 -23.36 -11.90
CA THR A 295 -16.88 -22.40 -12.90
C THR A 295 -15.51 -21.80 -12.59
N LEU A 296 -14.91 -22.21 -11.46
CA LEU A 296 -13.67 -21.62 -10.95
C LEU A 296 -12.50 -21.77 -11.92
N LEU A 297 -12.39 -22.93 -12.58
CA LEU A 297 -11.31 -23.20 -13.53
C LEU A 297 -11.49 -22.38 -14.81
N LEU A 298 -12.70 -22.37 -15.38
CA LEU A 298 -13.05 -21.52 -16.52
C LEU A 298 -12.72 -20.05 -16.24
N ARG A 299 -13.18 -19.49 -15.11
CA ARG A 299 -12.91 -18.11 -14.71
C ARG A 299 -11.42 -17.82 -14.51
N GLY A 300 -10.66 -18.79 -13.97
CA GLY A 300 -9.22 -18.67 -13.83
C GLY A 300 -8.48 -18.66 -15.17
N MET A 301 -9.01 -19.33 -16.19
CA MET A 301 -8.45 -19.26 -17.54
C MET A 301 -8.84 -17.97 -18.24
N GLU A 302 -10.08 -17.50 -18.06
CA GLU A 302 -10.58 -16.23 -18.60
C GLU A 302 -9.77 -15.03 -18.07
N SER A 303 -9.25 -15.08 -16.83
CA SER A 303 -8.43 -13.99 -16.27
C SER A 303 -7.09 -13.77 -17.00
N TYR A 304 -6.65 -14.73 -17.82
CA TYR A 304 -5.45 -14.61 -18.67
C TYR A 304 -5.76 -14.29 -20.13
N LEU A 305 -7.04 -14.21 -20.52
CA LEU A 305 -7.44 -13.96 -21.90
C LEU A 305 -7.58 -12.45 -22.15
N LEU A 306 -6.63 -11.87 -22.89
CA LEU A 306 -6.59 -10.43 -23.15
C LEU A 306 -7.59 -10.03 -24.24
N PRO A 307 -7.97 -8.73 -24.34
CA PRO A 307 -8.90 -8.26 -25.35
C PRO A 307 -8.47 -8.65 -26.78
N GLY A 308 -9.40 -9.17 -27.58
CA GLY A 308 -9.14 -9.62 -28.95
C GLY A 308 -8.50 -11.01 -29.07
N GLN A 309 -8.26 -11.72 -27.97
CA GLN A 309 -7.69 -13.06 -27.99
C GLN A 309 -8.76 -14.15 -27.88
N HIS A 310 -8.46 -15.32 -28.44
CA HIS A 310 -9.29 -16.52 -28.35
C HIS A 310 -8.47 -17.69 -27.80
N SER A 311 -9.13 -18.62 -27.11
CA SER A 311 -8.51 -19.82 -26.56
C SER A 311 -9.33 -21.06 -26.95
N PRO A 312 -8.72 -22.14 -27.46
CA PRO A 312 -9.44 -23.39 -27.74
C PRO A 312 -10.06 -24.05 -26.48
N TRP A 313 -9.60 -23.64 -25.30
CA TRP A 313 -10.14 -24.10 -24.02
C TRP A 313 -11.42 -23.39 -23.60
N ILE A 314 -11.72 -22.22 -24.16
CA ILE A 314 -12.82 -21.34 -23.72
C ILE A 314 -13.79 -21.14 -24.91
N PRO A 315 -15.11 -21.29 -24.72
CA PRO A 315 -16.06 -21.12 -25.81
C PRO A 315 -16.12 -19.65 -26.31
N PRO A 316 -16.37 -19.39 -27.61
CA PRO A 316 -16.44 -18.04 -28.17
C PRO A 316 -17.59 -17.15 -27.64
N THR A 317 -18.54 -17.74 -26.92
CA THR A 317 -19.79 -17.11 -26.45
C THR A 317 -19.75 -16.61 -25.01
N ALA A 318 -18.60 -16.67 -24.33
CA ALA A 318 -18.46 -15.94 -23.07
C ALA A 318 -18.44 -14.44 -23.40
N GLU A 319 -19.53 -13.74 -23.13
CA GLU A 319 -19.62 -12.28 -23.23
C GLU A 319 -18.52 -11.63 -22.36
N HIS A 320 -17.35 -11.43 -22.97
CA HIS A 320 -16.29 -10.62 -22.42
C HIS A 320 -16.78 -9.17 -22.38
N LEU A 321 -16.69 -8.53 -21.20
CA LEU A 321 -16.98 -7.12 -20.88
C LEU A 321 -18.20 -6.81 -19.98
N LYS A 322 -18.84 -7.78 -19.33
CA LYS A 322 -19.75 -7.44 -18.20
C LYS A 322 -18.96 -7.33 -16.90
N THR A 323 -18.34 -6.19 -16.64
CA THR A 323 -17.85 -5.92 -15.27
C THR A 323 -17.80 -4.44 -14.90
N PHE A 324 -17.71 -3.51 -15.87
CA PHE A 324 -17.74 -2.08 -15.53
C PHE A 324 -19.15 -1.46 -15.62
N SER A 325 -19.96 -1.83 -16.61
CA SER A 325 -21.32 -1.29 -16.75
C SER A 325 -22.24 -1.69 -15.58
N ALA A 326 -22.13 -2.91 -15.06
CA ALA A 326 -22.90 -3.37 -13.90
C ALA A 326 -22.45 -2.71 -12.57
N VAL A 327 -21.18 -2.28 -12.49
CA VAL A 327 -20.65 -1.56 -11.33
C VAL A 327 -21.12 -0.10 -11.34
N GLU A 328 -21.28 0.51 -12.52
CA GLU A 328 -21.87 1.84 -12.68
C GLU A 328 -23.35 1.88 -12.25
N GLU A 329 -24.11 0.79 -12.47
CA GLU A 329 -25.52 0.68 -12.04
C GLU A 329 -25.70 0.53 -10.52
N THR A 330 -24.67 0.08 -9.80
CA THR A 330 -24.70 -0.18 -8.34
C THR A 330 -23.83 0.79 -7.54
N ALA A 331 -23.29 1.81 -8.19
CA ALA A 331 -22.41 2.80 -7.56
C ALA A 331 -23.10 3.55 -6.41
N MET A 332 -22.33 3.90 -5.37
CA MET A 332 -22.85 4.71 -4.26
C MET A 332 -23.18 6.14 -4.69
N CYS A 333 -22.38 6.71 -5.58
CA CYS A 333 -22.64 8.01 -6.19
C CYS A 333 -23.60 7.86 -7.37
N GLN A 334 -24.78 8.48 -7.29
CA GLN A 334 -25.76 8.45 -8.38
C GLN A 334 -25.58 9.58 -9.40
N ASP A 335 -24.79 10.60 -9.07
CA ASP A 335 -24.51 11.69 -10.00
C ASP A 335 -23.43 11.28 -11.01
N LYS A 336 -23.83 11.19 -12.28
CA LYS A 336 -22.97 10.69 -13.35
C LYS A 336 -21.77 11.59 -13.64
N GLU A 337 -21.91 12.91 -13.51
CA GLU A 337 -20.81 13.85 -13.77
C GLU A 337 -19.74 13.72 -12.68
N ILE A 338 -20.16 13.66 -11.41
CA ILE A 338 -19.26 13.44 -10.27
C ILE A 338 -18.56 12.07 -10.40
N PHE A 339 -19.32 11.01 -10.69
CA PHE A 339 -18.77 9.66 -10.81
C PHE A 339 -17.75 9.56 -11.93
N GLN A 340 -18.06 10.12 -13.11
CA GLN A 340 -17.17 10.12 -14.26
C GLN A 340 -15.89 10.93 -14.00
N LEU A 341 -15.99 12.12 -13.40
CA LEU A 341 -14.81 12.91 -13.02
C LEU A 341 -13.93 12.17 -12.01
N ALA A 342 -14.52 11.53 -11.00
CA ALA A 342 -13.78 10.74 -10.01
C ALA A 342 -13.05 9.55 -10.67
N LYS A 343 -13.70 8.86 -11.62
CA LYS A 343 -13.10 7.76 -12.39
C LYS A 343 -11.93 8.24 -13.25
N GLU A 344 -12.07 9.36 -13.95
CA GLU A 344 -11.00 9.96 -14.75
C GLU A 344 -9.80 10.35 -13.89
N GLN A 345 -10.04 11.05 -12.78
CA GLN A 345 -9.00 11.42 -11.82
C GLN A 345 -8.32 10.20 -11.20
N HIS A 346 -9.07 9.12 -10.96
CA HIS A 346 -8.50 7.86 -10.50
C HIS A 346 -7.54 7.29 -11.53
N ILE A 347 -8.00 7.07 -12.77
CA ILE A 347 -7.17 6.55 -13.86
C ILE A 347 -5.92 7.42 -14.04
N GLN A 348 -6.07 8.75 -14.02
CA GLN A 348 -4.97 9.72 -14.15
C GLN A 348 -4.09 9.87 -12.90
N SER A 349 -4.32 9.05 -11.87
CA SER A 349 -3.53 9.01 -10.64
C SER A 349 -3.59 10.30 -9.81
N GLU A 350 -4.63 11.12 -9.99
CA GLU A 350 -4.87 12.34 -9.23
C GLU A 350 -5.56 12.02 -7.90
N ASN A 351 -6.35 10.95 -7.90
CA ASN A 351 -7.15 10.55 -6.77
C ASN A 351 -7.16 9.03 -6.57
N TYR A 352 -6.42 8.54 -5.58
CA TYR A 352 -6.26 7.09 -5.40
C TYR A 352 -7.38 6.39 -4.62
N VAL A 353 -8.31 7.12 -3.98
CA VAL A 353 -9.29 6.54 -3.03
C VAL A 353 -10.73 6.98 -3.21
N VAL A 354 -10.98 8.20 -3.69
CA VAL A 354 -12.35 8.74 -3.77
C VAL A 354 -13.18 7.95 -4.75
N PHE A 355 -12.62 7.53 -5.88
CA PHE A 355 -13.33 6.68 -6.82
C PHE A 355 -13.83 5.39 -6.14
N ASN A 356 -12.98 4.72 -5.36
CA ASN A 356 -13.38 3.49 -4.65
C ASN A 356 -14.52 3.76 -3.65
N ILE A 357 -14.44 4.88 -2.91
CA ILE A 357 -15.51 5.29 -1.98
C ILE A 357 -16.82 5.56 -2.73
N LEU A 358 -16.80 6.33 -3.82
CA LEU A 358 -17.99 6.66 -4.61
C LEU A 358 -18.54 5.46 -5.40
N CYS A 359 -17.69 4.50 -5.71
CA CYS A 359 -18.04 3.29 -6.44
C CYS A 359 -18.67 2.25 -5.52
N ASN A 360 -17.93 1.74 -4.53
CA ASN A 360 -18.34 0.59 -3.74
C ASN A 360 -18.35 0.83 -2.23
N GLY A 361 -17.94 2.03 -1.77
CA GLY A 361 -17.88 2.34 -0.36
C GLY A 361 -16.87 1.53 0.41
N VAL A 362 -15.82 1.05 -0.26
CA VAL A 362 -14.75 0.28 0.34
C VAL A 362 -13.45 1.04 0.23
N ILE A 363 -12.68 1.02 1.31
CA ILE A 363 -11.33 1.55 1.32
C ILE A 363 -10.44 0.66 2.19
N GLU A 364 -9.19 0.48 1.76
CA GLU A 364 -8.17 -0.22 2.52
C GLU A 364 -6.95 0.66 2.81
N CYS A 365 -6.26 0.33 3.90
CA CYS A 365 -4.94 0.87 4.18
C CYS A 365 -4.08 -0.23 4.79
N SER A 366 -2.98 -0.55 4.10
CA SER A 366 -2.01 -1.57 4.52
C SER A 366 -1.25 -1.15 5.78
N ASN A 367 -0.47 -2.08 6.35
CA ASN A 367 0.46 -1.85 7.46
C ASN A 367 1.29 -0.58 7.27
N SER A 368 1.62 0.04 8.39
CA SER A 368 2.57 1.15 8.53
C SER A 368 3.68 0.69 9.49
N LEU A 369 4.84 1.37 9.50
CA LEU A 369 5.89 1.12 10.51
C LEU A 369 5.42 1.62 11.88
N GLU A 370 4.54 0.84 12.52
CA GLU A 370 3.93 1.11 13.83
C GLU A 370 4.39 0.06 14.84
N ASP A 371 4.70 0.54 16.04
CA ASP A 371 5.18 -0.29 17.14
C ASP A 371 4.00 -0.74 18.00
N ASP A 372 3.62 -2.00 17.91
CA ASP A 372 2.48 -2.57 18.63
C ASP A 372 2.66 -2.59 20.16
N ARG A 373 3.90 -2.42 20.64
CA ARG A 373 4.21 -2.32 22.06
C ARG A 373 4.27 -0.88 22.57
N ASP A 374 4.19 0.10 21.68
CA ASP A 374 4.14 1.52 22.06
C ASP A 374 2.68 1.92 22.32
N THR A 375 2.35 2.14 23.59
CA THR A 375 1.01 2.57 24.01
C THR A 375 0.82 4.09 23.95
N GLU A 376 1.88 4.86 23.67
CA GLU A 376 1.81 6.32 23.64
C GLU A 376 1.24 6.84 22.32
N ILE A 377 1.49 6.16 21.21
CA ILE A 377 1.07 6.57 19.87
C ILE A 377 0.05 5.55 19.35
N PRO A 378 -1.23 5.93 19.20
CA PRO A 378 -2.23 5.06 18.60
C PRO A 378 -1.88 4.75 17.13
N GLY A 379 -2.38 3.64 16.59
CA GLY A 379 -2.17 3.31 15.18
C GLY A 379 -2.80 4.35 14.25
N GLN A 380 -2.19 4.59 13.07
CA GLN A 380 -2.60 5.64 12.12
C GLN A 380 -4.09 5.54 11.73
N ALA A 381 -4.61 4.31 11.64
CA ALA A 381 -5.99 4.07 11.28
C ALA A 381 -6.96 4.74 12.26
N LEU A 382 -6.64 4.69 13.55
CA LEU A 382 -7.43 5.27 14.63
C LEU A 382 -7.22 6.79 14.69
N ILE A 383 -5.97 7.24 14.59
CA ILE A 383 -5.61 8.67 14.61
C ILE A 383 -6.40 9.43 13.53
N PHE A 384 -6.44 8.93 12.30
CA PHE A 384 -7.04 9.64 11.17
C PHE A 384 -8.51 9.27 10.89
N ARG A 385 -9.12 8.38 11.69
CA ARG A 385 -10.53 7.99 11.51
C ARG A 385 -11.47 9.20 11.53
N PRO A 386 -11.35 10.18 12.45
CA PRO A 386 -12.21 11.35 12.45
C PRO A 386 -12.16 12.14 11.13
N VAL A 387 -10.98 12.32 10.55
CA VAL A 387 -10.85 13.01 9.25
C VAL A 387 -11.55 12.23 8.15
N ARG A 388 -11.38 10.90 8.12
CA ARG A 388 -12.05 10.06 7.13
C ARG A 388 -13.58 10.12 7.27
N GLN A 389 -14.11 10.17 8.48
CA GLN A 389 -15.56 10.35 8.69
C GLN A 389 -16.09 11.66 8.09
N HIS A 390 -15.34 12.77 8.23
CA HIS A 390 -15.68 14.04 7.59
C HIS A 390 -15.58 13.96 6.08
N VAL A 391 -14.51 13.36 5.55
CA VAL A 391 -14.34 13.15 4.10
C VAL A 391 -15.49 12.33 3.53
N TYR A 392 -15.89 11.25 4.19
CA TYR A 392 -17.03 10.44 3.74
C TYR A 392 -18.32 11.25 3.72
N SER A 393 -18.52 12.18 4.67
CA SER A 393 -19.68 13.05 4.67
C SER A 393 -19.66 14.08 3.54
N VAL A 394 -18.46 14.53 3.13
CA VAL A 394 -18.30 15.42 1.96
C VAL A 394 -18.59 14.65 0.67
N LEU A 395 -18.15 13.40 0.57
CA LEU A 395 -18.28 12.58 -0.64
C LEU A 395 -19.66 11.93 -0.81
N LEU A 396 -20.25 11.47 0.29
CA LEU A 396 -21.50 10.70 0.31
C LEU A 396 -22.59 11.58 0.92
N GLU A 397 -23.17 12.45 0.08
CA GLU A 397 -24.26 13.33 0.47
C GLU A 397 -25.42 12.55 1.14
N PRO A 398 -26.19 13.18 2.05
CA PRO A 398 -27.30 12.51 2.71
C PRO A 398 -28.32 11.97 1.71
N GLY A 399 -28.71 10.70 1.84
CA GLY A 399 -29.74 10.11 0.99
C GLY A 399 -31.13 10.72 1.26
N LYS A 400 -32.15 10.27 0.51
CA LYS A 400 -33.56 10.71 0.67
C LYS A 400 -34.14 10.52 2.08
N GLY A 401 -33.50 9.69 2.92
CA GLY A 401 -33.83 9.49 4.34
C GLY A 401 -32.97 10.27 5.34
N GLY A 402 -32.13 11.21 4.88
CA GLY A 402 -31.29 12.08 5.71
C GLY A 402 -30.02 11.43 6.28
N ALA A 403 -29.84 10.11 6.13
CA ALA A 403 -28.62 9.41 6.56
C ALA A 403 -27.61 9.28 5.41
N CYS A 404 -26.35 9.57 5.68
CA CYS A 404 -25.24 9.31 4.75
C CYS A 404 -24.90 7.81 4.74
N PRO A 405 -24.65 7.21 3.57
CA PRO A 405 -24.20 5.83 3.46
C PRO A 405 -22.89 5.57 4.23
N SER A 406 -22.81 4.42 4.90
CA SER A 406 -21.60 4.00 5.63
C SER A 406 -20.51 3.47 4.70
N VAL A 407 -19.25 3.63 5.10
CA VAL A 407 -18.07 3.14 4.36
C VAL A 407 -17.45 1.96 5.08
N LYS A 408 -17.06 0.93 4.33
CA LYS A 408 -16.38 -0.29 4.82
C LYS A 408 -14.87 -0.09 4.78
N GLU A 409 -14.23 -0.08 5.95
CA GLU A 409 -12.78 0.10 6.10
C GLU A 409 -12.05 -1.23 6.35
N TRP A 410 -11.04 -1.51 5.52
CA TRP A 410 -10.02 -2.55 5.73
C TRP A 410 -8.68 -1.91 6.13
N PHE A 411 -8.64 -1.32 7.32
CA PHE A 411 -7.46 -0.62 7.81
C PHE A 411 -6.66 -1.50 8.75
N VAL A 412 -5.38 -1.70 8.45
CA VAL A 412 -4.48 -2.45 9.32
C VAL A 412 -4.01 -1.55 10.46
N TYR A 413 -4.27 -1.98 11.70
CA TYR A 413 -3.71 -1.39 12.92
C TYR A 413 -3.73 -2.43 14.05
N PHE A 414 -3.00 -2.16 15.13
CA PHE A 414 -2.94 -3.07 16.27
C PHE A 414 -4.32 -3.30 16.91
N GLY A 415 -4.72 -4.57 17.02
CA GLY A 415 -6.01 -4.97 17.58
C GLY A 415 -7.13 -5.15 16.55
N ASN A 416 -6.91 -4.82 15.26
CA ASN A 416 -7.86 -5.16 14.21
C ASN A 416 -7.60 -6.60 13.69
N PRO A 417 -8.54 -7.55 13.85
CA PRO A 417 -8.36 -8.92 13.37
C PRO A 417 -8.49 -9.04 11.84
N LEU A 418 -9.01 -8.01 11.14
CA LEU A 418 -9.28 -8.03 9.70
C LEU A 418 -10.13 -9.23 9.25
N GLN A 419 -11.04 -9.71 10.12
CA GLN A 419 -11.99 -10.77 9.75
C GLN A 419 -13.17 -10.23 8.93
N GLN A 420 -13.56 -8.99 9.19
CA GLN A 420 -14.61 -8.26 8.50
C GLN A 420 -14.21 -6.78 8.42
N PRO A 421 -14.71 -6.01 7.43
CA PRO A 421 -14.44 -4.59 7.39
C PRO A 421 -15.14 -3.88 8.56
N GLU A 422 -14.51 -2.83 9.07
CA GLU A 422 -15.19 -1.93 10.02
C GLU A 422 -16.14 -1.01 9.25
N VAL A 423 -17.40 -0.93 9.68
CA VAL A 423 -18.40 -0.05 9.06
C VAL A 423 -18.36 1.31 9.75
N ILE A 424 -17.89 2.32 9.03
CA ILE A 424 -17.68 3.67 9.54
C ILE A 424 -18.80 4.59 9.07
N GLN A 425 -19.43 5.27 10.03
CA GLN A 425 -20.46 6.26 9.75
C GLN A 425 -19.82 7.61 9.40
N PRO A 426 -20.27 8.27 8.31
CA PRO A 426 -19.92 9.65 8.03
C PRO A 426 -20.34 10.59 9.16
N VAL A 427 -19.54 11.64 9.39
CA VAL A 427 -19.83 12.69 10.36
C VAL A 427 -19.71 14.02 9.64
N GLN A 428 -20.66 14.92 9.84
CA GLN A 428 -20.59 16.22 9.18
C GLN A 428 -19.44 17.07 9.74
N PRO A 429 -18.59 17.66 8.87
CA PRO A 429 -17.63 18.67 9.28
C PRO A 429 -18.33 19.86 9.98
N PRO A 430 -17.67 20.52 10.96
CA PRO A 430 -18.23 21.62 11.73
C PRO A 430 -18.21 22.96 10.95
N LEU A 431 -18.96 23.04 9.85
CA LEU A 431 -19.03 24.23 9.00
C LEU A 431 -20.29 25.08 9.30
N PRO A 432 -20.14 26.40 9.54
CA PRO A 432 -21.28 27.31 9.57
C PRO A 432 -22.00 27.31 8.21
N GLY A 433 -23.30 27.01 8.19
CA GLY A 433 -24.09 26.94 6.95
C GLY A 433 -24.13 25.57 6.28
N GLY A 434 -23.51 24.54 6.87
CA GLY A 434 -23.54 23.17 6.37
C GLY A 434 -22.39 22.85 5.41
N THR A 435 -22.28 21.57 5.05
CA THR A 435 -21.24 21.10 4.13
C THR A 435 -21.65 21.40 2.69
N PRO A 436 -20.78 22.01 1.86
CA PRO A 436 -21.08 22.27 0.46
C PRO A 436 -21.24 20.95 -0.31
N ASN A 437 -22.14 20.92 -1.30
CA ASN A 437 -22.30 19.75 -2.17
C ASN A 437 -21.09 19.58 -3.11
N LEU A 438 -20.92 18.37 -3.64
CA LEU A 438 -19.78 18.06 -4.52
C LEU A 438 -19.80 18.87 -5.82
N LYS A 439 -20.98 19.25 -6.33
CA LYS A 439 -21.06 20.08 -7.54
C LYS A 439 -20.41 21.45 -7.34
N THR A 440 -20.67 22.08 -6.21
CA THR A 440 -20.04 23.34 -5.82
C THR A 440 -18.54 23.15 -5.64
N LEU A 441 -18.12 22.12 -4.90
CA LEU A 441 -16.69 21.93 -4.63
C LEU A 441 -15.90 21.58 -5.90
N TRP A 442 -16.42 20.76 -6.81
CA TRP A 442 -15.61 20.22 -7.91
C TRP A 442 -15.74 20.99 -9.22
N PHE A 443 -16.90 21.62 -9.48
CA PHE A 443 -17.18 22.23 -10.79
C PHE A 443 -17.34 23.75 -10.74
N ALA A 444 -17.78 24.31 -9.62
CA ALA A 444 -17.91 25.76 -9.51
C ALA A 444 -16.53 26.45 -9.51
N LYS A 445 -16.52 27.72 -9.90
CA LYS A 445 -15.32 28.56 -10.02
C LYS A 445 -15.55 29.90 -9.33
N GLY A 446 -14.46 30.51 -8.87
CA GLY A 446 -14.47 31.85 -8.29
C GLY A 446 -13.84 31.89 -6.90
N PRO A 447 -13.46 33.08 -6.41
CA PRO A 447 -12.70 33.23 -5.16
C PRO A 447 -13.46 32.73 -3.93
N GLU A 448 -14.78 32.92 -3.88
CA GLU A 448 -15.62 32.41 -2.78
C GLU A 448 -15.65 30.87 -2.76
N VAL A 449 -15.62 30.23 -3.93
CA VAL A 449 -15.55 28.76 -4.04
C VAL A 449 -14.19 28.28 -3.53
N GLU A 450 -13.08 28.93 -3.92
CA GLU A 450 -11.74 28.57 -3.39
C GLU A 450 -11.67 28.71 -1.87
N LYS A 451 -12.26 29.78 -1.32
CA LYS A 451 -12.39 29.98 0.13
C LYS A 451 -13.20 28.85 0.78
N GLN A 452 -14.30 28.45 0.15
CA GLN A 452 -15.16 27.37 0.63
C GLN A 452 -14.47 26.00 0.57
N ARG A 453 -13.70 25.71 -0.49
CA ARG A 453 -12.87 24.50 -0.61
C ARG A 453 -11.84 24.42 0.51
N TYR A 454 -11.10 25.51 0.73
CA TYR A 454 -10.08 25.57 1.77
C TYR A 454 -10.68 25.44 3.18
N SER A 455 -11.79 26.12 3.45
CA SER A 455 -12.51 26.03 4.72
C SER A 455 -13.05 24.62 4.98
N THR A 456 -13.62 23.97 3.95
CA THR A 456 -14.14 22.60 4.05
C THR A 456 -13.03 21.58 4.28
N PHE A 457 -11.89 21.77 3.62
CA PHE A 457 -10.68 20.98 3.88
C PHE A 457 -10.23 21.10 5.35
N LEU A 458 -10.09 22.31 5.88
CA LEU A 458 -9.69 22.50 7.27
C LEU A 458 -10.73 21.98 8.27
N ALA A 459 -12.01 22.09 7.96
CA ALA A 459 -13.08 21.54 8.79
C ALA A 459 -13.00 20.02 8.91
N CYS A 460 -12.51 19.30 7.89
CA CYS A 460 -12.26 17.86 7.99
C CYS A 460 -11.23 17.50 9.09
N PHE A 461 -10.35 18.44 9.45
CA PHE A 461 -9.37 18.31 10.53
C PHE A 461 -9.80 19.01 11.82
N HIS A 462 -10.99 19.63 11.88
CA HIS A 462 -11.44 20.55 12.94
C HIS A 462 -10.51 21.76 13.15
N LEU A 463 -9.93 22.28 12.07
CA LEU A 463 -8.96 23.38 12.07
C LEU A 463 -9.44 24.61 11.28
N GLN A 464 -10.74 24.73 11.02
CA GLN A 464 -11.31 25.87 10.28
C GLN A 464 -11.00 27.23 10.91
N ASP A 465 -10.76 27.27 12.23
CA ASP A 465 -10.41 28.48 12.97
C ASP A 465 -9.00 29.00 12.66
N LEU A 466 -8.14 28.20 12.00
CA LEU A 466 -6.76 28.56 11.62
C LEU A 466 -6.64 29.00 10.16
N MET A 467 -7.75 29.31 9.51
CA MET A 467 -7.80 29.53 8.07
C MET A 467 -6.85 30.67 7.63
N GLU A 468 -6.93 31.82 8.30
CA GLU A 468 -6.13 32.99 7.93
C GLU A 468 -4.64 32.76 8.15
N GLU A 469 -4.28 32.16 9.29
CA GLU A 469 -2.87 31.89 9.61
C GLU A 469 -2.26 30.84 8.69
N LEU A 470 -3.00 29.79 8.31
CA LEU A 470 -2.50 28.77 7.39
C LEU A 470 -2.43 29.29 5.95
N GLN A 471 -3.36 30.15 5.52
CA GLN A 471 -3.29 30.78 4.19
C GLN A 471 -2.13 31.76 4.05
N ALA A 472 -1.66 32.35 5.15
CA ALA A 472 -0.48 33.22 5.15
C ALA A 472 0.85 32.46 4.97
N LEU A 473 0.85 31.13 5.10
CA LEU A 473 2.03 30.29 4.92
C LEU A 473 2.19 29.82 3.47
N GLU A 474 3.42 29.51 3.08
CA GLU A 474 3.66 28.76 1.84
C GLU A 474 2.89 27.43 1.87
N ALA A 475 2.26 27.07 0.75
CA ALA A 475 1.33 25.94 0.67
C ALA A 475 1.88 24.60 1.24
N PRO A 476 3.14 24.19 0.99
CA PRO A 476 3.68 22.97 1.61
C PRO A 476 3.77 23.06 3.13
N VAL A 477 4.11 24.23 3.67
CA VAL A 477 4.20 24.43 5.13
C VAL A 477 2.81 24.59 5.75
N ALA A 478 1.85 25.18 5.04
CA ALA A 478 0.45 25.19 5.47
C ALA A 478 -0.10 23.76 5.61
N GLY A 479 0.11 22.90 4.61
CA GLY A 479 -0.28 21.48 4.66
C GLY A 479 0.42 20.72 5.81
N PHE A 480 1.72 20.95 5.98
CA PHE A 480 2.49 20.41 7.11
C PHE A 480 1.93 20.84 8.47
N CYS A 481 1.67 22.14 8.66
CA CYS A 481 1.15 22.70 9.90
C CYS A 481 -0.28 22.24 10.19
N CYS A 482 -1.13 22.11 9.17
CA CYS A 482 -2.47 21.52 9.30
C CYS A 482 -2.38 20.10 9.88
N LEU A 483 -1.53 19.25 9.30
CA LEU A 483 -1.35 17.88 9.78
C LEU A 483 -0.72 17.83 11.18
N LEU A 484 0.31 18.65 11.43
CA LEU A 484 0.98 18.66 12.73
C LEU A 484 0.05 19.17 13.84
N ALA A 485 -0.72 20.23 13.60
CA ALA A 485 -1.73 20.72 14.55
C ALA A 485 -2.78 19.63 14.84
N TYR A 486 -3.26 18.93 13.81
CA TYR A 486 -4.16 17.80 13.99
C TYR A 486 -3.55 16.68 14.85
N LEU A 487 -2.31 16.27 14.57
CA LEU A 487 -1.62 15.25 15.36
C LEU A 487 -1.45 15.66 16.83
N MET A 488 -1.05 16.91 17.10
CA MET A 488 -0.91 17.43 18.46
C MET A 488 -2.24 17.48 19.24
N LEU A 489 -3.37 17.62 18.54
CA LEU A 489 -4.71 17.55 19.11
C LEU A 489 -5.16 16.11 19.38
N GLN A 490 -4.95 15.19 18.45
CA GLN A 490 -5.43 13.81 18.59
C GLN A 490 -4.55 12.95 19.51
N VAL A 491 -3.23 13.14 19.46
CA VAL A 491 -2.27 12.29 20.17
C VAL A 491 -1.77 12.98 21.44
N HIS A 492 -2.44 12.69 22.55
CA HIS A 492 -2.24 13.36 23.85
C HIS A 492 -0.85 13.13 24.47
N SER A 493 -0.13 12.11 24.01
CA SER A 493 1.24 11.83 24.45
C SER A 493 2.29 12.72 23.77
N LEU A 494 1.94 13.44 22.69
CA LEU A 494 2.87 14.33 22.02
C LEU A 494 3.23 15.52 22.90
N SER A 495 4.52 15.79 22.92
CA SER A 495 5.20 16.74 23.80
C SER A 495 5.66 18.00 23.05
N LEU A 496 6.13 18.98 23.80
CA LEU A 496 6.74 20.18 23.22
C LEU A 496 8.00 19.84 22.42
N GLU A 497 8.74 18.82 22.86
CA GLU A 497 9.94 18.33 22.19
C GLU A 497 9.62 17.65 20.86
N ASP A 498 8.50 16.92 20.78
CA ASP A 498 7.99 16.35 19.52
C ASP A 498 7.63 17.47 18.53
N LEU A 499 6.91 18.50 19.00
CA LEU A 499 6.57 19.67 18.20
C LEU A 499 7.82 20.38 17.69
N ASN A 500 8.78 20.67 18.57
CA ASN A 500 10.03 21.33 18.21
C ASN A 500 10.81 20.53 17.16
N ALA A 501 10.84 19.19 17.27
CA ALA A 501 11.53 18.33 16.31
C ALA A 501 10.92 18.41 14.90
N PHE A 502 9.59 18.39 14.81
CA PHE A 502 8.87 18.55 13.54
C PHE A 502 9.03 19.95 12.94
N VAL A 503 8.92 21.01 13.74
CA VAL A 503 9.12 22.39 13.24
C VAL A 503 10.56 22.61 12.77
N ALA A 504 11.55 22.10 13.52
CA ALA A 504 12.95 22.16 13.10
C ALA A 504 13.20 21.35 11.81
N LEU A 505 12.57 20.19 11.66
CA LEU A 505 12.64 19.36 10.46
C LEU A 505 12.22 20.17 9.22
N VAL A 506 11.01 20.72 9.21
CA VAL A 506 10.47 21.37 8.00
C VAL A 506 11.26 22.63 7.61
N LEU A 507 11.77 23.37 8.60
CA LEU A 507 12.59 24.56 8.36
C LEU A 507 13.99 24.21 7.85
N CYS A 508 14.68 23.26 8.49
CA CYS A 508 16.04 22.87 8.09
C CYS A 508 16.04 22.15 6.74
N LEU A 509 14.97 21.40 6.41
CA LEU A 509 14.85 20.67 5.15
C LEU A 509 14.90 21.60 3.93
N ARG A 510 14.35 22.82 4.02
CA ARG A 510 14.35 23.80 2.91
C ARG A 510 15.74 24.05 2.36
N GLY A 511 16.75 24.14 3.23
CA GLY A 511 18.15 24.41 2.85
C GLY A 511 18.99 23.19 2.46
N LYS A 512 18.43 21.98 2.39
CA LYS A 512 19.21 20.74 2.20
C LYS A 512 18.92 20.00 0.89
N SER A 513 19.92 19.84 0.04
CA SER A 513 19.85 18.98 -1.15
C SER A 513 19.77 17.49 -0.80
N ALA A 514 19.35 16.65 -1.77
CA ALA A 514 19.34 15.19 -1.62
C ALA A 514 20.72 14.65 -1.19
N SER A 515 21.81 15.14 -1.81
CA SER A 515 23.17 14.71 -1.49
C SER A 515 23.61 15.06 -0.06
N GLN A 516 23.16 16.20 0.48
CA GLN A 516 23.45 16.59 1.86
C GLN A 516 22.70 15.70 2.86
N LEU A 517 21.45 15.35 2.56
CA LEU A 517 20.65 14.44 3.37
C LEU A 517 21.21 13.01 3.31
N GLU A 518 21.63 12.54 2.13
CA GLU A 518 22.28 11.25 1.94
C GLU A 518 23.55 11.12 2.82
N ARG A 519 24.37 12.16 2.88
CA ARG A 519 25.59 12.18 3.72
C ARG A 519 25.32 12.30 5.22
N LEU A 520 24.11 12.65 5.64
CA LEU A 520 23.77 12.78 7.06
C LEU A 520 23.94 11.42 7.77
N GLN A 521 24.74 11.42 8.84
CA GLN A 521 25.03 10.23 9.64
C GLN A 521 24.23 10.26 10.95
N LEU A 522 23.47 9.19 11.19
CA LEU A 522 22.78 9.00 12.46
C LEU A 522 23.66 8.19 13.40
N MET A 523 23.85 8.71 14.62
CA MET A 523 24.53 7.96 15.68
C MET A 523 23.67 6.78 16.16
N GLU A 524 22.38 7.02 16.30
CA GLU A 524 21.39 6.05 16.78
C GLU A 524 20.06 6.24 16.05
N VAL A 525 19.22 5.20 16.08
CA VAL A 525 17.84 5.22 15.59
C VAL A 525 16.88 5.05 16.77
N ASP A 526 15.98 6.00 16.96
CA ASP A 526 14.95 5.94 17.99
C ASP A 526 13.65 5.31 17.45
N SER A 527 13.15 4.29 18.15
CA SER A 527 11.96 3.55 17.72
C SER A 527 10.68 4.39 17.76
N ARG A 528 10.53 5.30 18.73
CA ARG A 528 9.35 6.18 18.79
C ARG A 528 9.38 7.20 17.66
N ALA A 529 10.55 7.73 17.32
CA ALA A 529 10.71 8.58 16.14
C ALA A 529 10.44 7.84 14.81
N VAL A 530 10.79 6.55 14.71
CA VAL A 530 10.38 5.71 13.56
C VAL A 530 8.86 5.66 13.45
N HIS A 531 8.18 5.35 14.56
CA HIS A 531 6.71 5.27 14.60
C HIS A 531 6.06 6.63 14.26
N LEU A 532 6.53 7.73 14.85
CA LEU A 532 6.03 9.08 14.56
C LEU A 532 6.22 9.48 13.10
N GLY A 533 7.39 9.19 12.51
CA GLY A 533 7.63 9.44 11.10
C GLY A 533 6.63 8.69 10.22
N ALA A 534 6.36 7.42 10.53
CA ALA A 534 5.40 6.60 9.80
C ALA A 534 3.97 7.14 9.90
N VAL A 535 3.53 7.57 11.09
CA VAL A 535 2.23 8.21 11.32
C VAL A 535 2.13 9.53 10.55
N PHE A 536 3.17 10.36 10.57
CA PHE A 536 3.20 11.63 9.84
C PHE A 536 3.06 11.40 8.33
N ILE A 537 3.81 10.47 7.76
CA ILE A 537 3.72 10.13 6.33
C ILE A 537 2.33 9.57 5.95
N ARG A 538 1.71 8.77 6.81
CA ARG A 538 0.31 8.34 6.61
C ARG A 538 -0.67 9.51 6.71
N GLY A 539 -0.39 10.48 7.57
CA GLY A 539 -1.13 11.74 7.63
C GLY A 539 -1.11 12.52 6.32
N LEU A 540 0.02 12.55 5.62
CA LEU A 540 0.09 13.18 4.29
C LEU A 540 -0.85 12.50 3.28
N THR A 541 -1.01 11.17 3.32
CA THR A 541 -2.01 10.49 2.47
C THR A 541 -3.46 10.86 2.82
N THR A 542 -3.71 11.18 4.10
CA THR A 542 -5.01 11.66 4.57
C THR A 542 -5.25 13.11 4.13
N LEU A 543 -4.22 13.97 4.11
CA LEU A 543 -4.32 15.31 3.49
C LEU A 543 -4.68 15.19 2.01
N LEU A 544 -4.04 14.29 1.25
CA LEU A 544 -4.36 14.09 -0.17
C LEU A 544 -5.81 13.64 -0.39
N MET A 545 -6.30 12.73 0.46
CA MET A 545 -7.69 12.27 0.43
C MET A 545 -8.66 13.43 0.68
N ALA A 546 -8.44 14.23 1.73
CA ALA A 546 -9.26 15.39 2.04
C ALA A 546 -9.16 16.48 0.96
N ASN A 547 -7.96 16.73 0.42
CA ASN A 547 -7.71 17.68 -0.66
C ASN A 547 -8.53 17.33 -1.89
N SER A 548 -8.53 16.05 -2.28
CA SER A 548 -9.28 15.59 -3.45
C SER A 548 -10.79 15.67 -3.23
N ALA A 549 -11.28 15.29 -2.05
CA ALA A 549 -12.70 15.40 -1.71
C ALA A 549 -13.20 16.85 -1.69
N CYS A 550 -12.34 17.79 -1.27
CA CYS A 550 -12.67 19.22 -1.15
C CYS A 550 -12.40 20.03 -2.42
N GLY A 551 -12.13 19.41 -3.58
CA GLY A 551 -11.93 20.13 -4.84
C GLY A 551 -10.55 20.77 -5.01
N PHE A 552 -9.51 20.17 -4.42
CA PHE A 552 -8.10 20.55 -4.55
C PHE A 552 -7.73 21.99 -4.10
N PRO A 553 -8.05 22.40 -2.85
CA PRO A 553 -7.57 23.68 -2.30
C PRO A 553 -6.03 23.79 -2.22
N PHE A 554 -5.31 22.66 -2.27
CA PHE A 554 -3.86 22.60 -2.47
C PHE A 554 -3.53 21.97 -3.82
N ARG A 555 -2.41 22.39 -4.43
CA ARG A 555 -1.83 21.62 -5.54
C ARG A 555 -1.31 20.32 -4.96
N MET A 556 -1.36 19.25 -5.75
CA MET A 556 -0.87 17.95 -5.29
C MET A 556 0.62 18.00 -4.90
N ASP A 557 1.46 18.72 -5.66
CA ASP A 557 2.89 18.88 -5.34
C ASP A 557 3.14 19.57 -3.99
N ASP A 558 2.18 20.37 -3.49
CA ASP A 558 2.32 21.06 -2.20
C ASP A 558 2.31 20.07 -1.04
N LEU A 559 1.62 18.94 -1.18
CA LEU A 559 1.40 17.95 -0.11
C LEU A 559 2.38 16.78 -0.16
N MET A 560 3.46 16.92 -0.93
CA MET A 560 4.40 15.83 -1.19
C MET A 560 5.46 15.68 -0.10
N PRO A 561 5.85 14.44 0.27
CA PRO A 561 6.76 14.21 1.38
C PRO A 561 8.16 14.78 1.12
N TRP A 562 8.66 14.82 -0.12
CA TRP A 562 9.95 15.43 -0.46
C TRP A 562 10.03 16.94 -0.22
N LYS A 563 8.89 17.61 0.01
CA LYS A 563 8.84 19.03 0.38
C LYS A 563 8.97 19.24 1.89
N VAL A 564 8.49 18.29 2.71
CA VAL A 564 8.22 18.54 4.14
C VAL A 564 8.80 17.51 5.11
N PHE A 565 9.27 16.36 4.63
CA PHE A 565 9.78 15.29 5.49
C PHE A 565 11.03 14.62 4.91
N ASP A 566 12.00 14.38 5.79
CA ASP A 566 13.16 13.53 5.54
C ASP A 566 13.47 12.73 6.81
N GLY A 567 13.57 11.41 6.67
CA GLY A 567 13.61 10.53 7.84
C GLY A 567 14.88 10.66 8.67
N LYS A 568 16.05 10.83 8.04
CA LYS A 568 17.30 10.99 8.81
C LYS A 568 17.32 12.34 9.50
N LEU A 569 16.94 13.39 8.79
CA LEU A 569 16.85 14.72 9.38
C LEU A 569 15.86 14.71 10.57
N PHE A 570 14.71 14.04 10.44
CA PHE A 570 13.75 13.94 11.54
C PHE A 570 14.32 13.22 12.76
N GLN A 571 15.00 12.08 12.58
CA GLN A 571 15.66 11.36 13.67
C GLN A 571 16.67 12.25 14.41
N GLU A 572 17.48 13.00 13.67
CA GLU A 572 18.44 13.93 14.24
C GLU A 572 17.75 15.04 15.04
N LYS A 573 16.75 15.73 14.47
CA LYS A 573 16.01 16.80 15.17
C LYS A 573 15.26 16.29 16.37
N TYR A 574 14.67 15.11 16.28
CA TYR A 574 13.99 14.45 17.38
C TYR A 574 14.95 14.20 18.55
N GLN A 575 16.12 13.62 18.29
CA GLN A 575 17.11 13.34 19.33
C GLN A 575 17.65 14.62 19.98
N ARG A 576 17.97 15.66 19.18
CA ARG A 576 18.43 16.96 19.70
C ARG A 576 17.37 17.62 20.59
N SER A 577 16.13 17.66 20.10
CA SER A 577 15.00 18.24 20.84
C SER A 577 14.76 17.53 22.19
N HIS A 578 14.75 16.20 22.20
CA HIS A 578 14.53 15.40 23.42
C HIS A 578 15.72 15.37 24.39
N ARG A 579 16.90 15.83 23.97
CA ARG A 579 18.08 16.09 24.81
C ARG A 579 18.10 17.51 25.38
N SER A 580 17.06 18.30 25.13
CA SER A 580 16.97 19.71 25.55
C SER A 580 18.12 20.57 25.01
N CYS A 581 18.58 20.28 23.80
CA CYS A 581 19.50 21.13 23.06
C CYS A 581 18.93 22.55 22.88
N SER A 582 19.81 23.54 22.70
CA SER A 582 19.39 24.91 22.43
C SER A 582 18.67 25.01 21.09
N VAL A 583 17.85 26.06 20.91
CA VAL A 583 17.21 26.35 19.61
C VAL A 583 18.26 26.58 18.52
N GLU A 584 19.40 27.17 18.87
CA GLU A 584 20.56 27.33 18.00
C GLU A 584 21.09 25.98 17.50
N GLU A 585 21.35 25.03 18.41
CA GLU A 585 21.81 23.68 18.03
C GLU A 585 20.75 22.92 17.21
N LEU A 586 19.47 23.09 17.55
CA LEU A 586 18.36 22.44 16.85
C LEU A 586 18.24 22.95 15.41
N LEU A 587 18.50 24.23 15.18
CA LEU A 587 18.44 24.92 13.89
C LEU A 587 19.80 25.06 13.19
N GLU A 588 20.81 24.30 13.64
CA GLU A 588 22.14 24.22 13.00
C GLU A 588 22.87 25.57 12.94
N GLY A 589 22.66 26.44 13.95
CA GLY A 589 23.27 27.78 13.99
C GLY A 589 22.68 28.77 12.99
N ASN A 590 21.61 28.41 12.26
CA ASN A 590 21.01 29.29 11.28
C ASN A 590 20.00 30.26 11.93
N GLU A 591 20.49 31.42 12.33
CA GLU A 591 19.70 32.48 13.00
C GLU A 591 18.47 32.94 12.18
N SER A 592 18.54 32.87 10.85
CA SER A 592 17.40 33.25 9.99
C SER A 592 16.16 32.38 10.21
N LEU A 593 16.33 31.19 10.79
CA LEU A 593 15.25 30.25 11.08
C LEU A 593 14.61 30.47 12.47
N TYR A 594 15.19 31.32 13.33
CA TYR A 594 14.73 31.45 14.72
C TYR A 594 13.31 32.04 14.80
N THR A 595 13.06 33.13 14.08
CA THR A 595 11.73 33.76 14.01
C THR A 595 10.70 32.83 13.36
N PRO A 596 10.96 32.23 12.17
CA PRO A 596 10.07 31.20 11.61
C PRO A 596 9.76 30.05 12.58
N PHE A 597 10.76 29.55 13.30
CA PHE A 597 10.59 28.48 14.27
C PHE A 597 9.62 28.87 15.39
N GLN A 598 9.80 30.06 15.99
CA GLN A 598 8.91 30.53 17.04
C GLN A 598 7.49 30.79 16.52
N ASN A 599 7.36 31.32 15.30
CA ASN A 599 6.05 31.58 14.69
C ASN A 599 5.27 30.27 14.47
N LEU A 600 5.87 29.26 13.85
CA LEU A 600 5.21 27.97 13.60
C LEU A 600 4.90 27.22 14.89
N LYS A 601 5.82 27.24 15.85
CA LYS A 601 5.59 26.67 17.19
C LYS A 601 4.42 27.36 17.89
N SER A 602 4.40 28.70 17.88
CA SER A 602 3.35 29.50 18.51
C SER A 602 1.99 29.24 17.87
N LEU A 603 1.93 29.16 16.53
CA LEU A 603 0.72 28.83 15.78
C LEU A 603 0.10 27.51 16.27
N ILE A 604 0.89 26.44 16.33
CA ILE A 604 0.40 25.11 16.72
C ILE A 604 0.03 25.08 18.21
N CYS A 605 0.81 25.73 19.08
CA CYS A 605 0.45 25.84 20.50
C CYS A 605 -0.86 26.60 20.69
N LYS A 606 -1.09 27.71 19.99
CA LYS A 606 -2.34 28.48 20.04
C LYS A 606 -3.53 27.64 19.56
N ALA A 607 -3.36 26.89 18.47
CA ALA A 607 -4.38 25.97 17.97
C ALA A 607 -4.78 24.92 19.03
N CYS A 608 -3.81 24.30 19.70
CA CYS A 608 -4.08 23.34 20.77
C CYS A 608 -4.76 24.01 21.97
N MET A 609 -4.29 25.18 22.39
CA MET A 609 -4.89 25.93 23.51
C MET A 609 -6.35 26.33 23.23
N ALA A 610 -6.67 26.75 22.01
CA ALA A 610 -8.04 27.08 21.60
C ALA A 610 -8.99 25.88 21.70
N LYS A 611 -8.48 24.65 21.53
CA LYS A 611 -9.21 23.40 21.73
C LYS A 611 -9.01 22.80 23.13
N LYS A 612 -8.62 23.60 24.12
CA LYS A 612 -8.42 23.22 25.53
C LYS A 612 -7.36 22.12 25.73
N ARG A 613 -6.38 22.05 24.84
CA ARG A 613 -5.25 21.11 24.89
C ARG A 613 -3.95 21.83 25.23
N THR A 614 -3.44 21.62 26.44
CA THR A 614 -2.13 22.11 26.86
C THR A 614 -1.04 21.09 26.52
N ILE A 615 -0.09 21.45 25.66
CA ILE A 615 1.06 20.60 25.31
C ILE A 615 2.09 20.67 26.45
N GLN A 616 2.44 19.51 27.02
CA GLN A 616 3.42 19.43 28.10
C GLN A 616 4.81 19.17 27.54
N SER A 617 5.83 19.76 28.17
CA SER A 617 7.23 19.36 27.97
C SER A 617 7.46 18.01 28.64
N ARG A 618 8.07 17.07 27.91
CA ARG A 618 8.40 15.71 28.35
C ARG A 618 9.72 15.26 27.70
N PRO A 619 10.85 15.91 28.03
CA PRO A 619 12.14 15.53 27.49
C PRO A 619 12.50 14.10 27.93
N ARG A 620 13.05 13.31 27.01
CA ARG A 620 13.42 11.90 27.27
C ARG A 620 14.89 11.71 27.67
N GLY A 621 15.71 12.77 27.64
CA GLY A 621 17.09 12.79 28.16
C GLY A 621 18.07 11.90 27.40
N ARG A 622 19.27 11.66 27.97
CA ARG A 622 20.26 10.69 27.45
C ARG A 622 19.90 9.23 27.80
N GLY A 623 19.05 9.04 28.82
CA GLY A 623 18.56 7.74 29.26
C GLY A 623 17.45 7.22 28.35
N PHE A 624 17.76 6.93 27.09
CA PHE A 624 16.92 6.08 26.24
C PHE A 624 17.03 4.60 26.69
N VAL A 625 16.96 4.35 28.01
CA VAL A 625 17.29 3.08 28.66
C VAL A 625 16.22 2.75 29.71
N ALA A 626 15.29 1.88 29.32
CA ALA A 626 15.09 0.57 29.93
C ALA A 626 13.87 -0.04 29.23
N GLY A 627 14.05 -1.21 28.60
CA GLY A 627 12.94 -2.10 28.36
C GLY A 627 12.16 -2.22 29.67
N ALA A 628 10.85 -2.04 29.61
CA ALA A 628 9.95 -2.27 30.72
C ALA A 628 10.42 -3.54 31.44
N GLN A 629 10.78 -3.38 32.72
CA GLN A 629 11.08 -4.48 33.62
C GLN A 629 10.04 -5.56 33.38
N GLN A 630 10.50 -6.80 33.17
CA GLN A 630 9.68 -7.99 33.24
C GLN A 630 8.91 -7.96 34.58
N ARG A 631 7.69 -7.42 34.57
CA ARG A 631 6.69 -7.80 35.56
C ARG A 631 6.17 -9.15 35.13
N GLU A 632 6.30 -10.09 36.04
CA GLU A 632 5.91 -11.49 35.91
C GLU A 632 4.58 -11.62 35.17
N PHE A 633 4.61 -12.48 34.16
CA PHE A 633 3.46 -12.90 33.38
C PHE A 633 2.48 -13.61 34.32
N ASN A 634 1.42 -12.91 34.74
CA ASN A 634 0.34 -13.51 35.51
C ASN A 634 -0.79 -13.90 34.54
N PRO A 635 -1.03 -15.20 34.24
CA PRO A 635 -1.90 -15.64 33.15
C PRO A 635 -3.40 -15.58 33.48
N ARG A 636 -3.84 -14.63 34.31
CA ARG A 636 -5.25 -14.46 34.70
C ARG A 636 -5.71 -13.01 34.66
N PHE A 637 -5.55 -12.34 33.51
CA PHE A 637 -6.32 -11.12 33.19
C PHE A 637 -6.57 -11.06 31.68
N GLN A 638 -7.38 -11.98 31.18
CA GLN A 638 -8.16 -11.75 29.95
C GLN A 638 -9.46 -11.05 30.34
N GLN A 639 -9.39 -9.73 30.48
CA GLN A 639 -10.55 -8.88 30.30
C GLN A 639 -10.09 -7.69 29.45
N ALA A 640 -10.70 -7.58 28.27
CA ALA A 640 -10.54 -6.44 27.39
C ALA A 640 -10.96 -5.18 28.13
N HIS A 641 -10.00 -4.43 28.67
CA HIS A 641 -10.24 -3.05 29.03
C HIS A 641 -10.51 -2.29 27.74
N ARG A 642 -11.79 -2.02 27.50
CA ARG A 642 -12.22 -0.93 26.61
C ARG A 642 -11.40 0.29 27.00
N SER A 643 -10.50 0.70 26.11
CA SER A 643 -10.02 2.07 26.09
C SER A 643 -11.26 2.95 25.95
N SER A 644 -11.61 3.65 27.03
CA SER A 644 -12.58 4.74 26.98
C SER A 644 -11.93 5.90 26.25
N PHE A 645 -11.93 5.82 24.93
CA PHE A 645 -11.96 7.02 24.09
C PHE A 645 -13.28 7.70 24.40
N VAL A 646 -13.25 8.84 25.08
CA VAL A 646 -14.41 9.69 25.30
C VAL A 646 -14.35 10.78 24.22
N PRO A 647 -15.21 10.73 23.19
CA PRO A 647 -15.39 11.85 22.28
C PRO A 647 -15.91 13.06 23.07
N PRO A 648 -15.60 14.32 22.69
CA PRO A 648 -16.14 15.50 23.36
C PRO A 648 -17.67 15.70 23.25
N TYR A 649 -18.40 14.75 22.66
CA TYR A 649 -19.82 14.90 22.34
C TYR A 649 -20.67 13.91 23.14
N HIS A 650 -20.99 14.30 24.37
CA HIS A 650 -22.13 13.75 25.10
C HIS A 650 -22.99 14.91 25.60
N ASN A 651 -24.10 15.17 24.90
CA ASN A 651 -25.37 15.50 25.54
C ASN A 651 -26.54 15.31 24.58
N GLN A 652 -27.59 14.69 25.12
CA GLN A 652 -28.96 14.51 24.60
C GLN A 652 -29.16 13.54 23.44
N MET A 653 -29.45 12.28 23.77
CA MET A 653 -30.59 11.52 23.22
C MET A 653 -30.92 10.40 24.22
N ARG A 654 -31.97 10.61 25.03
CA ARG A 654 -32.61 9.58 25.85
C ARG A 654 -33.66 8.88 24.98
N GLY A 655 -33.67 7.55 25.03
CA GLY A 655 -34.81 6.73 24.62
C GLY A 655 -34.54 5.93 23.35
N PHE A 656 -34.30 4.62 23.51
CA PHE A 656 -35.12 3.53 22.94
C PHE A 656 -34.36 2.21 23.20
N LEU A 657 -34.86 1.48 24.20
CA LEU A 657 -34.43 0.11 24.53
C LEU A 657 -34.95 -0.84 23.44
N TRP A 658 -34.05 -1.58 22.80
CA TRP A 658 -34.39 -2.82 22.12
C TRP A 658 -33.57 -3.96 22.74
N ARG A 659 -34.29 -4.84 23.46
CA ARG A 659 -33.79 -6.12 23.97
C ARG A 659 -33.59 -7.08 22.80
N SER A 660 -32.55 -7.91 22.86
CA SER A 660 -32.48 -9.16 22.11
C SER A 660 -32.01 -10.29 23.04
N PRO A 661 -32.46 -11.55 22.82
CA PRO A 661 -32.48 -12.59 23.84
C PRO A 661 -31.17 -13.42 23.87
N GLN A 662 -30.78 -13.85 25.06
CA GLN A 662 -29.75 -14.88 25.25
C GLN A 662 -30.24 -16.26 24.81
N PRO A 663 -29.41 -17.10 24.15
CA PRO A 663 -29.65 -18.53 24.05
C PRO A 663 -29.05 -19.27 25.26
N GLN A 664 -29.87 -20.15 25.83
CA GLN A 664 -29.58 -21.06 26.93
C GLN A 664 -28.56 -22.13 26.53
N GLY A 665 -27.75 -22.56 27.50
CA GLY A 665 -26.72 -23.58 27.33
C GLY A 665 -27.26 -25.00 27.18
N ARG A 666 -26.39 -25.87 26.64
CA ARG A 666 -26.37 -27.31 26.94
C ARG A 666 -24.92 -27.73 27.16
N GLU A 667 -24.65 -28.13 28.40
CA GLU A 667 -23.43 -28.79 28.83
C GLU A 667 -23.30 -30.16 28.17
N HIS A 668 -22.09 -30.52 27.72
CA HIS A 668 -21.64 -31.92 27.65
C HIS A 668 -20.18 -31.97 28.12
N ARG A 669 -19.97 -32.63 29.26
CA ARG A 669 -18.66 -32.99 29.81
C ARG A 669 -18.08 -34.20 29.07
N MET A 670 -16.80 -34.17 28.73
CA MET A 670 -15.90 -35.33 28.83
C MET A 670 -14.48 -34.84 29.11
N GLY A 671 -13.77 -35.60 29.96
CA GLY A 671 -12.64 -35.13 30.74
C GLY A 671 -11.28 -35.48 30.16
N TYR A 672 -10.29 -34.68 30.54
CA TYR A 672 -8.87 -34.95 30.37
C TYR A 672 -8.30 -35.53 31.68
N PRO A 673 -7.45 -36.57 31.64
CA PRO A 673 -6.61 -36.91 32.77
C PRO A 673 -5.26 -36.20 32.69
N ASP A 674 -4.99 -35.49 33.77
CA ASP A 674 -3.72 -34.92 34.21
C ASP A 674 -2.69 -36.03 34.52
N ARG A 675 -1.41 -35.81 34.22
CA ARG A 675 -0.29 -36.47 34.94
C ARG A 675 1.05 -35.74 34.75
N ARG A 676 1.45 -35.06 35.82
CA ARG A 676 2.83 -34.68 36.19
C ARG A 676 3.77 -35.89 36.24
N ARG A 677 5.04 -35.74 35.81
CA ARG A 677 6.27 -35.79 36.69
C ARG A 677 7.61 -35.99 35.92
N ARG A 678 8.56 -35.12 36.30
CA ARG A 678 9.99 -35.34 36.66
C ARG A 678 11.06 -35.73 35.61
N PHE A 679 11.99 -34.79 35.45
CA PHE A 679 13.47 -34.87 35.43
C PHE A 679 14.18 -36.19 35.10
N HIS A 680 15.11 -36.12 34.12
CA HIS A 680 16.53 -36.48 34.27
C HIS A 680 17.39 -35.98 33.07
N LEU A 681 18.44 -35.21 33.37
CA LEU A 681 19.73 -35.12 32.61
C LEU A 681 20.58 -36.37 32.97
N PRO A 682 21.68 -36.78 32.27
CA PRO A 682 22.73 -35.98 31.57
C PRO A 682 23.38 -36.76 30.36
N PRO A 683 24.69 -36.68 29.98
CA PRO A 683 25.72 -35.62 29.94
C PRO A 683 26.35 -35.38 28.52
N ARG A 684 27.32 -34.44 28.47
CA ARG A 684 28.11 -33.93 27.33
C ARG A 684 29.19 -34.89 26.76
N SER A 685 29.36 -34.87 25.42
CA SER A 685 30.61 -34.89 24.56
C SER A 685 31.64 -36.04 24.71
N PRO A 686 32.66 -36.23 23.82
CA PRO A 686 33.04 -35.48 22.60
C PRO A 686 33.39 -36.32 21.33
N ARG A 687 33.35 -35.68 20.15
CA ARG A 687 34.41 -35.67 19.12
C ARG A 687 34.08 -34.65 18.03
#